data_AF-A0A3Q3B6N5-F1
#
_entry.id   AF-A0A3Q3B6N5-F1
#
_cell.length_a   1.000
_cell.length_b   1.000
_cell.length_c   1.000
_cell.angle_alpha   90.00
_cell.angle_beta   90.00
_cell.angle_gamma   90.00
#
_symmetry.space_group_name_H-M   'P 1'
#
loop_
_entity.id
_entity.type
_entity.pdbx_description
1 polymer ?
#
loop_
_entity_poly.entity_id
_entity_poly.type
_entity_poly.pdbx_seq_one_letter_code
_entity_poly.pdbx_strand_id
1 'polypeptide(L)'
;MSYNLKIASLNVNGLSSPVKRKRVLAKLKKDGIQIALLQETHMSKQEHDKFKSFGYSNTFYSSCRNSRKRGVITLISNSLNFELISEKGDKEGRFVIIKGRIDNVVVTIVNIYVPPESDRTFLKTLFDTIISFSEGVLVCAGDWNTIPNYALDTTSNKRQKTGRSKDLNILIREMGMFDVWRDLHIKEKEFTHYSSTHKVHSRIDLFLMNTIDRSKVKECLIGTSDISDHNIIYLSIGLSNRPRSTLWRLNIGILNNEATTKEIRKEITECVKDNNNGQVNPTLVWDTVKAVMRGRLISKTAYLKKVKRLKYEELENTLRKLELKQQRTNNGELSEQIMKTKSNINDMILQELEEKLRFSKQTFYESGPKATRILARQLRKHQLKHSITKIREPSTGNLTYDTDKIHNAFENYFKTLYSAPGAVNINAIDDYLAAVDLPSLGLIQNEILSAPITQKELDTVIGLLKSNKCPGSDGFPNEWYKMFREELSPVLLESFNWTLSRAVIPPSWREAVISVLPKEGKNIEYCESYRPISILNVDYKIFTSIISRRMEYYLLDLIHEDQTGFIKGRQTHDSIRRTLHILAQAKKQNLSVALVSLDAEKAFDRVNWTFLYKVLERLGFNKQFISCLQSLYDKPRARVKINGHLTNSFQLYRGTCQGCPLNPSLFAIFIEPLAQAIRENDEIKGVSFANIEHKIGLFADDIITYLQNPNITFPKLMSALTEFSQLSGYSLNITKTQVLTINYSPSKLVRETYRLRWDAKKLRYLGVFISRDLDELFSLNFGKLTETIQKDLALWTRLLLDFTARMEIVRMNLLPRFLYLFMSLPIRISNTHFHAWDRLISRFIWSGTRPRIKFKTLQINRDQGGLALPNLREYYYAAQMRFMVCWCSPEMEPGWKQIELRHGGVQPQTRLGGKIVLDQSGNRIVEDTLLIWKEIVDKYKLADVIGLQMWPTCNPNFRPGELDSSFLDWKDRGLVALCQFVEGNTFKTFEQLKRDYKLENRDLFKYFQVRHFYNTKMKKGVPPEGNTIVQIFTNAYTNLPTKTVSKLYKGLQKHNENNTLNIKSKWEKELGVRITEGEWLSMCVTQQTSTSSKRWKEFGWKCIIRYFITPQIMSRQRRKEQQCWRQCGHQNVNHSHVFWSCPKMALYWDGICQTIGIILGYAIPKDPRIFLLGLICGEVFQKEDEYLFKILSIASKKAITRSWLKKLPPQLDHWREVVEEIHSMEKLMYLLHIKGHFYNKRWSKWLAYRSKEA
;
A
#
# COMPACT_ATOMS: atom_id res chain seq x y z
N MET A 1 -12.07 -35.52 23.60
CA MET A 1 -13.09 -34.83 24.42
C MET A 1 -12.68 -33.37 24.56
N SER A 2 -13.61 -32.41 24.35
CA SER A 2 -13.33 -30.97 24.38
C SER A 2 -13.32 -30.46 25.83
N TYR A 3 -12.16 -30.10 26.36
CA TYR A 3 -12.05 -29.45 27.67
C TYR A 3 -12.45 -27.97 27.54
N ASN A 4 -13.48 -27.55 28.29
CA ASN A 4 -13.96 -26.16 28.31
C ASN A 4 -13.39 -25.45 29.54
N LEU A 5 -12.66 -24.35 29.32
CA LEU A 5 -12.10 -23.50 30.36
C LEU A 5 -13.15 -22.49 30.84
N LYS A 6 -13.47 -22.51 32.14
CA LYS A 6 -14.40 -21.59 32.81
C LYS A 6 -13.68 -20.43 33.48
N ILE A 7 -14.02 -19.20 33.07
CA ILE A 7 -13.42 -17.95 33.52
C ILE A 7 -14.52 -17.04 34.10
N ALA A 8 -14.25 -16.35 35.21
CA ALA A 8 -15.17 -15.36 35.78
C ALA A 8 -14.52 -14.00 36.01
N SER A 9 -15.31 -12.92 35.89
CA SER A 9 -14.92 -11.55 36.25
C SER A 9 -15.91 -10.94 37.23
N LEU A 10 -15.42 -10.29 38.28
CA LEU A 10 -16.26 -9.67 39.31
C LEU A 10 -15.55 -8.46 39.95
N ASN A 11 -16.18 -7.28 39.88
CA ASN A 11 -15.82 -6.18 40.78
C ASN A 11 -16.33 -6.54 42.18
N VAL A 12 -15.43 -6.56 43.16
CA VAL A 12 -15.75 -7.02 44.52
C VAL A 12 -15.95 -5.87 45.50
N ASN A 13 -15.69 -4.61 45.13
CA ASN A 13 -15.84 -3.42 45.97
C ASN A 13 -15.27 -3.65 47.40
N GLY A 14 -13.97 -3.96 47.46
CA GLY A 14 -13.20 -4.23 48.68
C GLY A 14 -13.25 -5.68 49.21
N LEU A 15 -12.08 -6.21 49.55
CA LEU A 15 -11.85 -7.54 50.14
C LEU A 15 -11.11 -7.49 51.50
N SER A 16 -11.16 -6.35 52.18
CA SER A 16 -10.58 -6.17 53.51
C SER A 16 -11.26 -7.07 54.56
N SER A 17 -12.57 -7.31 54.44
CA SER A 17 -13.32 -8.20 55.34
C SER A 17 -13.00 -9.69 55.07
N PRO A 18 -12.51 -10.44 56.07
CA PRO A 18 -12.28 -11.89 55.95
C PRO A 18 -13.54 -12.69 55.60
N VAL A 19 -14.71 -12.25 56.08
CA VAL A 19 -16.01 -12.90 55.81
C VAL A 19 -16.37 -12.76 54.34
N LYS A 20 -16.27 -11.54 53.79
CA LYS A 20 -16.52 -11.28 52.36
C LYS A 20 -15.55 -12.07 51.47
N ARG A 21 -14.27 -12.14 51.86
CA ARG A 21 -13.24 -12.94 51.18
C ARG A 21 -13.59 -14.43 51.12
N LYS A 22 -14.00 -15.04 52.24
CA LYS A 22 -14.44 -16.44 52.28
C LYS A 22 -15.68 -16.68 51.42
N ARG A 23 -16.66 -15.75 51.44
CA ARG A 23 -17.86 -15.83 50.59
C ARG A 23 -17.54 -15.81 49.09
N VAL A 24 -16.64 -14.92 48.65
CA VAL A 24 -16.18 -14.87 47.25
C VAL A 24 -15.53 -16.20 46.84
N LEU A 25 -14.60 -16.71 47.65
CA LEU A 25 -13.91 -17.97 47.34
C LEU A 25 -14.85 -19.18 47.32
N ALA A 26 -15.82 -19.24 48.24
CA ALA A 26 -16.83 -20.29 48.26
C ALA A 26 -17.71 -20.26 47.00
N LYS A 27 -18.12 -19.07 46.53
CA LYS A 27 -18.87 -18.91 45.27
C LYS A 27 -18.06 -19.38 44.07
N LEU A 28 -16.81 -18.93 43.92
CA LEU A 28 -15.94 -19.35 42.82
C LEU A 28 -15.75 -20.88 42.78
N LYS A 29 -15.62 -21.53 43.94
CA LYS A 29 -15.51 -22.99 44.05
C LYS A 29 -16.83 -23.69 43.70
N LYS A 30 -17.97 -23.20 44.20
CA LYS A 30 -19.31 -23.73 43.89
C LYS A 30 -19.61 -23.69 42.40
N ASP A 31 -19.24 -22.58 41.75
CA ASP A 31 -19.51 -22.37 40.32
C ASP A 31 -18.47 -23.08 39.41
N GLY A 32 -17.48 -23.76 40.00
CA GLY A 32 -16.44 -24.49 39.27
C GLY A 32 -15.52 -23.58 38.45
N ILE A 33 -15.24 -22.36 38.94
CA ILE A 33 -14.43 -21.38 38.24
C ILE A 33 -12.95 -21.75 38.33
N GLN A 34 -12.29 -21.78 37.18
CA GLN A 34 -10.89 -22.16 37.07
C GLN A 34 -9.97 -20.95 37.00
N ILE A 35 -10.45 -19.84 36.44
CA ILE A 35 -9.75 -18.55 36.42
C ILE A 35 -10.70 -17.45 36.89
N ALA A 36 -10.34 -16.73 37.93
CA ALA A 36 -11.14 -15.62 38.47
C ALA A 36 -10.39 -14.28 38.38
N LEU A 37 -11.06 -13.27 37.85
CA LEU A 37 -10.55 -11.91 37.65
C LEU A 37 -11.32 -10.95 38.56
N LEU A 38 -10.72 -10.53 39.68
CA LEU A 38 -11.39 -9.67 40.66
C LEU A 38 -10.85 -8.23 40.59
N GLN A 39 -11.74 -7.24 40.64
CA GLN A 39 -11.44 -5.79 40.59
C GLN A 39 -11.82 -5.07 41.89
N GLU A 40 -11.23 -3.90 42.15
CA GLU A 40 -11.41 -3.12 43.39
C GLU A 40 -11.14 -3.91 44.67
N THR A 41 -10.01 -4.60 44.75
CA THR A 41 -9.70 -5.45 45.93
C THR A 41 -9.45 -4.63 47.20
N HIS A 42 -8.88 -3.43 47.09
CA HIS A 42 -8.53 -2.55 48.23
C HIS A 42 -7.55 -3.19 49.24
N MET A 43 -6.67 -4.08 48.76
CA MET A 43 -5.76 -4.88 49.60
C MET A 43 -4.29 -4.44 49.47
N SER A 44 -3.51 -4.69 50.53
CA SER A 44 -2.05 -4.53 50.52
C SER A 44 -1.37 -5.76 49.91
N LYS A 45 -0.07 -5.63 49.58
CA LYS A 45 0.75 -6.72 49.01
C LYS A 45 0.72 -8.00 49.86
N GLN A 46 0.93 -7.86 51.18
CA GLN A 46 0.96 -8.98 52.14
C GLN A 46 -0.39 -9.70 52.25
N GLU A 47 -1.49 -8.95 52.11
CA GLU A 47 -2.84 -9.51 52.19
C GLU A 47 -3.21 -10.32 50.94
N HIS A 48 -2.62 -10.01 49.78
CA HIS A 48 -2.80 -10.79 48.55
C HIS A 48 -2.11 -12.16 48.60
N ASP A 49 -0.98 -12.28 49.31
CA ASP A 49 -0.28 -13.57 49.43
C ASP A 49 -1.08 -14.62 50.21
N LYS A 50 -2.02 -14.20 51.07
CA LYS A 50 -2.94 -15.10 51.79
C LYS A 50 -3.85 -15.92 50.87
N PHE A 51 -4.02 -15.55 49.59
CA PHE A 51 -4.84 -16.35 48.65
C PHE A 51 -4.14 -17.63 48.18
N LYS A 52 -2.80 -17.71 48.30
CA LYS A 52 -2.03 -18.89 47.90
C LYS A 52 -2.37 -20.13 48.73
N SER A 53 -2.77 -19.96 49.99
CA SER A 53 -3.17 -21.04 50.89
C SER A 53 -4.60 -21.55 50.66
N PHE A 54 -5.40 -20.93 49.78
CA PHE A 54 -6.79 -21.31 49.51
C PHE A 54 -7.00 -22.04 48.16
N GLY A 55 -5.99 -22.77 47.67
CA GLY A 55 -6.09 -23.59 46.45
C GLY A 55 -5.83 -22.84 45.13
N TYR A 56 -5.28 -21.63 45.21
CA TYR A 56 -4.87 -20.79 44.07
C TYR A 56 -3.37 -20.45 44.16
N SER A 57 -2.51 -21.45 43.99
CA SER A 57 -1.05 -21.26 44.06
C SER A 57 -0.55 -20.23 43.04
N ASN A 58 -1.19 -20.18 41.87
CA ASN A 58 -0.98 -19.21 40.81
C ASN A 58 -1.87 -17.96 41.02
N THR A 59 -1.39 -17.04 41.85
CA THR A 59 -2.05 -15.77 42.17
C THR A 59 -1.22 -14.57 41.72
N PHE A 60 -1.82 -13.67 40.94
CA PHE A 60 -1.16 -12.50 40.33
C PHE A 60 -1.95 -11.21 40.59
N TYR A 61 -1.31 -10.11 40.96
CA TYR A 61 -2.04 -8.91 41.41
C TYR A 61 -1.31 -7.58 41.15
N SER A 62 -2.06 -6.49 41.19
CA SER A 62 -1.56 -5.11 41.14
C SER A 62 -2.32 -4.26 42.16
N SER A 63 -1.59 -3.53 43.00
CA SER A 63 -2.13 -2.68 44.09
C SER A 63 -1.51 -1.27 44.06
N CYS A 64 -2.27 -0.23 44.44
CA CYS A 64 -1.76 1.14 44.52
C CYS A 64 -0.76 1.27 45.69
N ARG A 65 0.44 1.83 45.43
CA ARG A 65 1.54 1.89 46.42
C ARG A 65 1.24 2.77 47.65
N ASN A 66 0.42 3.81 47.50
CA ASN A 66 0.23 4.85 48.52
C ASN A 66 -1.23 4.96 49.01
N SER A 67 -2.14 4.06 48.61
CA SER A 67 -3.53 4.09 49.09
C SER A 67 -4.22 2.73 48.97
N ARG A 68 -5.17 2.42 49.87
CA ARG A 68 -6.05 1.23 49.77
C ARG A 68 -7.24 1.45 48.81
N LYS A 69 -7.14 2.38 47.86
CA LYS A 69 -8.27 2.81 47.02
C LYS A 69 -8.51 1.97 45.77
N ARG A 70 -7.54 1.14 45.34
CA ARG A 70 -7.61 0.37 44.08
C ARG A 70 -6.80 -0.92 44.15
N GLY A 71 -7.21 -1.93 43.39
CA GLY A 71 -6.41 -3.13 43.16
C GLY A 71 -7.14 -4.16 42.29
N VAL A 72 -6.36 -4.98 41.59
CA VAL A 72 -6.85 -6.11 40.78
C VAL A 72 -6.08 -7.38 41.13
N ILE A 73 -6.76 -8.53 41.11
CA ILE A 73 -6.16 -9.86 41.35
C ILE A 73 -6.71 -10.89 40.37
N THR A 74 -5.82 -11.71 39.82
CA THR A 74 -6.16 -12.88 39.01
C THR A 74 -5.78 -14.14 39.77
N LEU A 75 -6.75 -15.03 39.94
CA LEU A 75 -6.61 -16.32 40.61
C LEU A 75 -6.73 -17.44 39.58
N ILE A 76 -5.74 -18.34 39.50
CA ILE A 76 -5.76 -19.52 38.64
C ILE A 76 -5.78 -20.77 39.53
N SER A 77 -6.80 -21.61 39.34
CA SER A 77 -7.04 -22.83 40.11
C SER A 77 -5.89 -23.83 39.93
N ASN A 78 -5.52 -24.53 41.01
CA ASN A 78 -4.55 -25.63 40.97
C ASN A 78 -5.01 -26.82 40.09
N SER A 79 -6.28 -26.88 39.71
CA SER A 79 -6.79 -27.88 38.75
C SER A 79 -6.30 -27.67 37.32
N LEU A 80 -5.76 -26.49 36.99
CA LEU A 80 -5.17 -26.19 35.69
C LEU A 80 -3.65 -26.35 35.74
N ASN A 81 -3.10 -27.07 34.76
CA ASN A 81 -1.66 -27.10 34.54
C ASN A 81 -1.19 -25.79 33.86
N PHE A 82 -0.99 -24.76 34.67
CA PHE A 82 -0.59 -23.43 34.22
C PHE A 82 0.93 -23.20 34.40
N GLU A 83 1.62 -22.97 33.29
CA GLU A 83 3.04 -22.58 33.27
C GLU A 83 3.17 -21.08 33.01
N LEU A 84 3.72 -20.32 33.97
CA LEU A 84 3.94 -18.87 33.80
C LEU A 84 5.09 -18.60 32.84
N ILE A 85 4.84 -17.77 31.82
CA ILE A 85 5.89 -17.25 30.92
C ILE A 85 6.33 -15.86 31.35
N SER A 86 5.38 -14.96 31.66
CA SER A 86 5.70 -13.57 32.05
C SER A 86 4.49 -12.84 32.65
N GLU A 87 4.73 -11.87 33.53
CA GLU A 87 3.71 -11.04 34.18
C GLU A 87 4.00 -9.53 34.02
N LYS A 88 2.96 -8.70 33.99
CA LYS A 88 3.07 -7.24 34.03
C LYS A 88 1.91 -6.58 34.79
N GLY A 89 2.22 -5.92 35.90
CA GLY A 89 1.27 -5.11 36.68
C GLY A 89 1.49 -3.59 36.53
N ASP A 90 0.42 -2.83 36.74
CA ASP A 90 0.48 -1.37 36.89
C ASP A 90 0.90 -0.95 38.30
N LYS A 91 1.44 0.27 38.46
CA LYS A 91 1.83 0.81 39.79
C LYS A 91 0.64 1.40 40.56
N GLU A 92 -0.47 1.70 39.88
CA GLU A 92 -1.68 2.31 40.46
C GLU A 92 -2.80 1.31 40.74
N GLY A 93 -2.55 0.00 40.63
CA GLY A 93 -3.56 -1.03 40.90
C GLY A 93 -4.65 -1.15 39.82
N ARG A 94 -4.41 -0.66 38.60
CA ARG A 94 -5.45 -0.59 37.54
C ARG A 94 -5.50 -1.81 36.62
N PHE A 95 -4.41 -2.54 36.45
CA PHE A 95 -4.42 -3.76 35.64
C PHE A 95 -3.29 -4.72 36.01
N VAL A 96 -3.51 -6.00 35.73
CA VAL A 96 -2.48 -7.04 35.70
C VAL A 96 -2.64 -7.87 34.43
N ILE A 97 -1.53 -8.12 33.73
CA ILE A 97 -1.45 -8.93 32.52
C ILE A 97 -0.58 -10.14 32.81
N ILE A 98 -1.11 -11.33 32.53
CA ILE A 98 -0.43 -12.60 32.77
C ILE A 98 -0.36 -13.34 31.45
N LYS A 99 0.82 -13.88 31.14
CA LYS A 99 1.04 -14.73 29.98
C LYS A 99 1.59 -16.06 30.45
N GLY A 100 0.94 -17.15 30.05
CA GLY A 100 1.38 -18.50 30.38
C GLY A 100 0.87 -19.55 29.39
N ARG A 101 1.18 -20.81 29.64
CA ARG A 101 0.62 -21.95 28.90
C ARG A 101 -0.40 -22.70 29.75
N ILE A 102 -1.51 -23.06 29.11
CA ILE A 102 -2.50 -24.02 29.63
C ILE A 102 -2.58 -25.13 28.57
N ASP A 103 -2.22 -26.36 28.94
CA ASP A 103 -2.26 -27.54 28.05
C ASP A 103 -1.59 -27.32 26.67
N ASN A 104 -0.36 -26.77 26.68
CA ASN A 104 0.43 -26.36 25.51
C ASN A 104 -0.14 -25.22 24.66
N VAL A 105 -1.24 -24.59 25.05
CA VAL A 105 -1.77 -23.38 24.41
C VAL A 105 -1.29 -22.14 25.18
N VAL A 106 -0.65 -21.21 24.48
CA VAL A 106 -0.29 -19.90 25.07
C VAL A 106 -1.56 -19.08 25.26
N VAL A 107 -1.78 -18.60 26.47
CA VAL A 107 -2.92 -17.76 26.86
C VAL A 107 -2.40 -16.47 27.51
N THR A 108 -2.98 -15.34 27.13
CA THR A 108 -2.78 -14.05 27.81
C THR A 108 -4.08 -13.64 28.50
N ILE A 109 -4.01 -13.44 29.81
CA ILE A 109 -5.12 -13.04 30.66
C ILE A 109 -4.88 -11.61 31.13
N VAL A 110 -5.88 -10.75 30.98
CA VAL A 110 -5.82 -9.35 31.38
C VAL A 110 -6.97 -9.04 32.32
N ASN A 111 -6.64 -8.62 33.54
CA ASN A 111 -7.61 -8.11 34.51
C ASN A 111 -7.49 -6.58 34.60
N ILE A 112 -8.60 -5.86 34.40
CA ILE A 112 -8.63 -4.40 34.26
C ILE A 112 -9.64 -3.77 35.22
N TYR A 113 -9.23 -2.68 35.82
CA TYR A 113 -10.08 -1.69 36.45
C TYR A 113 -9.79 -0.31 35.85
N VAL A 114 -10.77 0.32 35.21
CA VAL A 114 -10.63 1.66 34.62
C VAL A 114 -11.33 2.69 35.53
N PRO A 115 -10.59 3.51 36.31
CA PRO A 115 -11.21 4.53 37.15
C PRO A 115 -12.08 5.54 36.36
N PRO A 116 -13.16 6.09 36.95
CA PRO A 116 -14.01 7.10 36.32
C PRO A 116 -13.24 8.35 35.82
N GLU A 117 -12.22 8.79 36.55
CA GLU A 117 -11.36 9.94 36.26
C GLU A 117 -10.27 9.67 35.19
N SER A 118 -10.21 8.46 34.65
CA SER A 118 -9.22 8.09 33.63
C SER A 118 -9.39 8.90 32.34
N ASP A 119 -8.28 9.45 31.86
CA ASP A 119 -8.24 10.20 30.61
C ASP A 119 -8.06 9.29 29.37
N ARG A 120 -8.12 9.90 28.19
CA ARG A 120 -7.92 9.21 26.91
C ARG A 120 -6.51 8.63 26.77
N THR A 121 -5.51 9.23 27.43
CA THR A 121 -4.12 8.78 27.33
C THR A 121 -3.89 7.47 28.10
N PHE A 122 -4.61 7.26 29.21
CA PHE A 122 -4.60 6.00 29.95
C PHE A 122 -5.14 4.85 29.10
N LEU A 123 -6.35 4.97 28.54
CA LEU A 123 -6.95 3.91 27.71
C LEU A 123 -6.01 3.51 26.56
N LYS A 124 -5.40 4.49 25.90
CA LYS A 124 -4.40 4.22 24.86
C LYS A 124 -3.21 3.45 25.40
N THR A 125 -2.65 3.87 26.53
CA THR A 125 -1.46 3.24 27.14
C THR A 125 -1.74 1.81 27.60
N LEU A 126 -2.94 1.56 28.16
CA LEU A 126 -3.42 0.26 28.57
C LEU A 126 -3.48 -0.70 27.38
N PHE A 127 -4.21 -0.32 26.34
CA PHE A 127 -4.34 -1.15 25.15
C PHE A 127 -3.02 -1.32 24.37
N ASP A 128 -2.19 -0.27 24.29
CA ASP A 128 -0.83 -0.37 23.76
C ASP A 128 -0.01 -1.41 24.53
N THR A 129 -0.19 -1.48 25.85
CA THR A 129 0.49 -2.45 26.71
C THR A 129 -0.04 -3.86 26.48
N ILE A 130 -1.37 -4.05 26.45
CA ILE A 130 -2.02 -5.32 26.11
C ILE A 130 -1.47 -5.83 24.78
N ILE A 131 -1.43 -4.98 23.75
CA ILE A 131 -0.92 -5.33 22.41
C ILE A 131 0.55 -5.78 22.46
N SER A 132 1.39 -5.06 23.22
CA SER A 132 2.82 -5.39 23.30
C SER A 132 3.11 -6.70 24.04
N PHE A 133 2.23 -7.10 24.94
CA PHE A 133 2.46 -8.22 25.84
C PHE A 133 1.69 -9.48 25.45
N SER A 134 0.55 -9.33 24.76
CA SER A 134 -0.34 -10.44 24.46
C SER A 134 0.14 -11.31 23.30
N GLU A 135 0.15 -12.61 23.56
CA GLU A 135 0.42 -13.69 22.62
C GLU A 135 -0.58 -14.83 22.87
N GLY A 136 -0.90 -15.60 21.83
CA GLY A 136 -1.87 -16.67 21.93
C GLY A 136 -3.30 -16.18 22.15
N VAL A 137 -4.09 -16.93 22.91
CA VAL A 137 -5.51 -16.59 23.20
C VAL A 137 -5.55 -15.44 24.20
N LEU A 138 -6.11 -14.30 23.78
CA LEU A 138 -6.27 -13.12 24.65
C LEU A 138 -7.66 -13.11 25.28
N VAL A 139 -7.71 -13.15 26.61
CA VAL A 139 -8.92 -12.93 27.41
C VAL A 139 -8.70 -11.69 28.27
N CYS A 140 -9.49 -10.64 28.02
CA CYS A 140 -9.41 -9.39 28.74
C CYS A 140 -10.74 -9.14 29.45
N ALA A 141 -10.73 -8.99 30.76
CA ALA A 141 -11.96 -8.77 31.51
C ALA A 141 -11.79 -7.77 32.66
N GLY A 142 -12.92 -7.23 33.10
CA GLY A 142 -13.02 -6.40 34.28
C GLY A 142 -13.95 -5.20 34.08
N ASP A 143 -13.81 -4.23 34.97
CA ASP A 143 -14.67 -3.06 35.05
C ASP A 143 -14.08 -1.88 34.24
N TRP A 144 -14.82 -1.46 33.22
CA TRP A 144 -14.42 -0.38 32.31
C TRP A 144 -14.98 0.99 32.71
N ASN A 145 -15.91 1.04 33.67
CA ASN A 145 -16.67 2.24 34.04
C ASN A 145 -17.18 3.04 32.83
N THR A 146 -17.54 2.35 31.74
CA THR A 146 -17.90 2.97 30.46
C THR A 146 -18.98 2.15 29.78
N ILE A 147 -20.14 2.77 29.52
CA ILE A 147 -21.27 2.14 28.84
C ILE A 147 -20.98 2.02 27.32
N PRO A 148 -20.87 0.81 26.74
CA PRO A 148 -20.56 0.65 25.32
C PRO A 148 -21.71 1.09 24.40
N ASN A 149 -22.95 0.71 24.74
CA ASN A 149 -24.15 1.05 23.98
C ASN A 149 -25.28 1.57 24.88
N TYR A 150 -25.44 2.90 24.97
CA TYR A 150 -26.48 3.55 25.78
C TYR A 150 -27.93 3.13 25.45
N ALA A 151 -28.22 2.54 24.29
CA ALA A 151 -29.57 2.08 23.96
C ALA A 151 -29.93 0.72 24.58
N LEU A 152 -28.93 -0.12 24.86
CA LEU A 152 -29.13 -1.51 25.30
C LEU A 152 -28.41 -1.84 26.62
N ASP A 153 -27.36 -1.08 26.98
CA ASP A 153 -26.48 -1.35 28.11
C ASP A 153 -26.78 -0.45 29.34
N THR A 154 -27.89 0.29 29.33
CA THR A 154 -28.33 1.05 30.51
C THR A 154 -29.84 1.28 30.51
N THR A 155 -30.42 1.46 31.70
CA THR A 155 -31.80 1.92 31.89
C THR A 155 -31.94 3.44 31.92
N SER A 156 -30.83 4.19 31.81
CA SER A 156 -30.87 5.66 31.81
C SER A 156 -31.56 6.24 30.58
N ASN A 157 -32.42 7.24 30.77
CA ASN A 157 -33.05 8.00 29.67
C ASN A 157 -32.09 8.96 28.95
N LYS A 158 -30.85 9.13 29.42
CA LYS A 158 -29.83 9.96 28.78
C LYS A 158 -29.29 9.27 27.52
N ARG A 159 -29.83 9.64 26.34
CA ARG A 159 -29.50 9.01 25.03
C ARG A 159 -28.13 9.37 24.42
N GLN A 160 -27.24 10.08 25.12
CA GLN A 160 -26.00 10.57 24.50
C GLN A 160 -24.77 9.71 24.81
N LYS A 161 -24.12 9.21 23.74
CA LYS A 161 -22.78 8.60 23.80
C LYS A 161 -21.76 9.64 24.23
N THR A 162 -21.16 9.46 25.42
CA THR A 162 -20.00 10.24 25.87
C THR A 162 -18.80 10.06 24.93
N GLY A 163 -17.88 11.02 24.92
CA GLY A 163 -16.62 10.92 24.16
C GLY A 163 -15.84 9.65 24.49
N ARG A 164 -15.86 9.23 25.76
CA ARG A 164 -15.21 8.01 26.27
C ARG A 164 -15.82 6.72 25.72
N SER A 165 -17.14 6.63 25.62
CA SER A 165 -17.82 5.47 24.98
C SER A 165 -17.45 5.36 23.51
N LYS A 166 -17.36 6.49 22.79
CA LYS A 166 -16.90 6.50 21.39
C LYS A 166 -15.44 6.06 21.27
N ASP A 167 -14.56 6.57 22.13
CA ASP A 167 -13.14 6.22 22.13
C ASP A 167 -12.91 4.74 22.45
N LEU A 168 -13.60 4.19 23.47
CA LEU A 168 -13.51 2.75 23.81
C LEU A 168 -13.98 1.87 22.64
N ASN A 169 -15.14 2.16 22.05
CA ASN A 169 -15.65 1.42 20.90
C ASN A 169 -14.72 1.49 19.68
N ILE A 170 -14.08 2.64 19.45
CA ILE A 170 -13.06 2.78 18.40
C ILE A 170 -11.86 1.89 18.72
N LEU A 171 -11.34 1.92 19.94
CA LEU A 171 -10.18 1.13 20.35
C LEU A 171 -10.44 -0.38 20.27
N ILE A 172 -11.60 -0.86 20.76
CA ILE A 172 -12.04 -2.26 20.66
C ILE A 172 -12.02 -2.71 19.18
N ARG A 173 -12.68 -1.95 18.31
CA ARG A 173 -12.74 -2.26 16.86
C ARG A 173 -11.37 -2.24 16.20
N GLU A 174 -10.52 -1.29 16.55
CA GLU A 174 -9.19 -1.14 15.96
C GLU A 174 -8.21 -2.22 16.38
N MET A 175 -8.45 -2.82 17.54
CA MET A 175 -7.66 -3.94 18.05
C MET A 175 -8.22 -5.29 17.59
N GLY A 176 -9.37 -5.24 16.90
CA GLY A 176 -10.27 -6.37 16.62
C GLY A 176 -10.43 -7.27 17.80
N MET A 177 -10.79 -6.62 18.90
CA MET A 177 -11.46 -7.28 19.98
C MET A 177 -12.97 -7.12 19.75
N PHE A 178 -13.74 -8.00 20.34
CA PHE A 178 -15.20 -7.87 20.39
C PHE A 178 -15.64 -8.05 21.84
N ASP A 179 -16.78 -7.45 22.16
CA ASP A 179 -17.48 -7.63 23.41
C ASP A 179 -18.20 -8.98 23.38
N VAL A 180 -17.73 -9.93 24.19
CA VAL A 180 -18.14 -11.33 24.10
C VAL A 180 -19.63 -11.50 24.42
N TRP A 181 -20.12 -10.82 25.45
CA TRP A 181 -21.52 -10.94 25.86
C TRP A 181 -22.44 -10.31 24.81
N ARG A 182 -22.14 -9.08 24.35
CA ARG A 182 -22.99 -8.39 23.37
C ARG A 182 -23.02 -9.09 22.00
N ASP A 183 -21.96 -9.80 21.64
CA ASP A 183 -21.92 -10.57 20.40
C ASP A 183 -22.82 -11.82 20.43
N LEU A 184 -22.91 -12.49 21.58
CA LEU A 184 -23.84 -13.62 21.79
C LEU A 184 -25.29 -13.13 21.98
N HIS A 185 -25.46 -12.00 22.67
CA HIS A 185 -26.76 -11.48 23.12
C HIS A 185 -27.09 -10.14 22.45
N ILE A 186 -27.36 -10.19 21.13
CA ILE A 186 -27.41 -8.99 20.27
C ILE A 186 -28.49 -7.99 20.72
N LYS A 187 -29.67 -8.47 21.11
CA LYS A 187 -30.84 -7.63 21.44
C LYS A 187 -31.24 -7.65 22.92
N GLU A 188 -30.65 -8.54 23.71
CA GLU A 188 -31.01 -8.72 25.11
C GLU A 188 -30.49 -7.58 25.98
N LYS A 189 -31.20 -7.33 27.09
CA LYS A 189 -30.89 -6.27 28.05
C LYS A 189 -30.68 -6.87 29.43
N GLU A 190 -29.41 -7.11 29.74
CA GLU A 190 -28.95 -7.45 31.09
C GLU A 190 -27.81 -6.50 31.49
N PHE A 191 -27.64 -6.33 32.80
CA PHE A 191 -26.76 -5.31 33.35
C PHE A 191 -25.79 -5.92 34.35
N THR A 192 -24.63 -5.27 34.51
CA THR A 192 -23.57 -5.77 35.41
C THR A 192 -23.45 -4.98 36.69
N HIS A 193 -24.07 -3.79 36.77
CA HIS A 193 -23.96 -2.90 37.92
C HIS A 193 -25.24 -2.10 38.12
N TYR A 194 -25.60 -1.87 39.38
CA TYR A 194 -26.68 -0.97 39.80
C TYR A 194 -26.13 0.22 40.58
N SER A 195 -26.35 1.43 40.08
CA SER A 195 -26.02 2.66 40.80
C SER A 195 -27.19 3.11 41.67
N SER A 196 -27.02 3.01 42.99
CA SER A 196 -28.01 3.50 43.97
C SER A 196 -28.22 5.02 43.89
N THR A 197 -27.14 5.79 43.73
CA THR A 197 -27.17 7.26 43.62
C THR A 197 -27.96 7.74 42.41
N HIS A 198 -27.86 7.05 41.28
CA HIS A 198 -28.53 7.43 40.05
C HIS A 198 -29.78 6.62 39.73
N LYS A 199 -30.10 5.60 40.55
CA LYS A 199 -31.19 4.63 40.35
C LYS A 199 -31.21 4.03 38.93
N VAL A 200 -30.03 3.70 38.41
CA VAL A 200 -29.83 3.24 37.02
C VAL A 200 -29.01 1.96 37.01
N HIS A 201 -29.43 1.02 36.16
CA HIS A 201 -28.64 -0.16 35.83
C HIS A 201 -27.74 0.13 34.62
N SER A 202 -26.54 -0.44 34.63
CA SER A 202 -25.54 -0.26 33.58
C SER A 202 -24.71 -1.53 33.37
N ARG A 203 -24.37 -1.83 32.11
CA ARG A 203 -23.39 -2.87 31.76
C ARG A 203 -22.04 -2.20 31.50
N ILE A 204 -21.17 -2.29 32.50
CA ILE A 204 -19.84 -1.64 32.51
C ILE A 204 -18.69 -2.63 32.68
N ASP A 205 -19.01 -3.87 33.06
CA ASP A 205 -18.08 -4.99 33.14
C ASP A 205 -18.12 -5.77 31.83
N LEU A 206 -16.96 -6.00 31.21
CA LEU A 206 -16.88 -6.56 29.86
C LEU A 206 -15.83 -7.67 29.78
N PHE A 207 -16.17 -8.76 29.10
CA PHE A 207 -15.18 -9.65 28.49
C PHE A 207 -14.89 -9.18 27.06
N LEU A 208 -13.63 -8.92 26.78
CA LEU A 208 -13.11 -8.64 25.46
C LEU A 208 -12.16 -9.76 25.03
N MET A 209 -12.40 -10.32 23.85
CA MET A 209 -11.53 -11.32 23.22
C MET A 209 -11.19 -10.90 21.80
N ASN A 210 -10.11 -11.45 21.23
CA ASN A 210 -9.79 -11.23 19.81
C ASN A 210 -10.89 -11.83 18.93
N THR A 211 -11.33 -11.11 17.90
CA THR A 211 -12.35 -11.58 16.95
C THR A 211 -11.95 -12.87 16.24
N ILE A 212 -10.65 -13.13 16.07
CA ILE A 212 -10.11 -14.36 15.47
C ILE A 212 -10.36 -15.58 16.37
N ASP A 213 -10.42 -15.37 17.69
CA ASP A 213 -10.66 -16.43 18.68
C ASP A 213 -12.17 -16.61 18.97
N ARG A 214 -13.05 -15.97 18.20
CA ARG A 214 -14.50 -16.02 18.41
C ARG A 214 -15.07 -17.45 18.39
N SER A 215 -14.53 -18.32 17.53
CA SER A 215 -14.95 -19.72 17.42
C SER A 215 -14.65 -20.55 18.67
N LYS A 216 -13.75 -20.06 19.54
CA LYS A 216 -13.43 -20.70 20.83
C LYS A 216 -14.47 -20.39 21.91
N VAL A 217 -15.21 -19.28 21.79
CA VAL A 217 -16.25 -18.91 22.76
C VAL A 217 -17.43 -19.87 22.62
N LYS A 218 -17.75 -20.56 23.71
CA LYS A 218 -18.92 -21.43 23.81
C LYS A 218 -20.11 -20.71 24.40
N GLU A 219 -19.89 -19.96 25.48
CA GLU A 219 -20.96 -19.32 26.25
C GLU A 219 -20.41 -18.12 27.04
N CYS A 220 -21.27 -17.12 27.27
CA CYS A 220 -21.00 -15.98 28.15
C CYS A 220 -22.31 -15.56 28.83
N LEU A 221 -22.34 -15.52 30.16
CA LEU A 221 -23.55 -15.27 30.96
C LEU A 221 -23.28 -14.24 32.05
N ILE A 222 -24.30 -13.45 32.41
CA ILE A 222 -24.28 -12.55 33.56
C ILE A 222 -25.02 -13.23 34.72
N GLY A 223 -24.34 -13.37 35.86
CA GLY A 223 -24.91 -13.94 37.08
C GLY A 223 -25.62 -12.89 37.95
N THR A 224 -25.86 -13.24 39.20
CA THR A 224 -26.57 -12.40 40.19
C THR A 224 -25.62 -11.67 41.15
N SER A 225 -26.07 -10.51 41.65
CA SER A 225 -25.35 -9.60 42.57
C SER A 225 -25.41 -10.08 44.03
N ASP A 226 -24.88 -11.27 44.32
CA ASP A 226 -25.04 -11.88 45.66
C ASP A 226 -23.99 -11.41 46.69
N ILE A 227 -22.90 -10.76 46.24
CA ILE A 227 -21.71 -10.45 47.04
C ILE A 227 -21.24 -8.99 46.92
N SER A 228 -21.52 -8.36 45.78
CA SER A 228 -21.24 -6.96 45.47
C SER A 228 -22.45 -6.38 44.72
N ASP A 229 -22.52 -5.06 44.66
CA ASP A 229 -23.31 -4.24 43.75
C ASP A 229 -23.05 -4.50 42.24
N HIS A 230 -22.05 -5.32 41.91
CA HIS A 230 -21.81 -5.86 40.58
C HIS A 230 -22.24 -7.34 40.44
N ASN A 231 -22.79 -7.67 39.28
CA ASN A 231 -23.04 -9.03 38.84
C ASN A 231 -21.75 -9.66 38.30
N ILE A 232 -21.48 -10.90 38.70
CA ILE A 232 -20.39 -11.71 38.14
C ILE A 232 -20.66 -12.05 36.68
N ILE A 233 -19.64 -12.02 35.83
CA ILE A 233 -19.76 -12.48 34.44
C ILE A 233 -18.98 -13.78 34.29
N TYR A 234 -19.58 -14.77 33.64
CA TYR A 234 -19.00 -16.07 33.34
C TYR A 234 -18.69 -16.21 31.85
N LEU A 235 -17.55 -16.81 31.52
CA LEU A 235 -17.10 -17.08 30.15
C LEU A 235 -16.60 -18.53 30.05
N SER A 236 -17.08 -19.27 29.06
CA SER A 236 -16.65 -20.62 28.72
C SER A 236 -15.95 -20.65 27.36
N ILE A 237 -14.70 -21.10 27.30
CA ILE A 237 -13.92 -21.19 26.06
C ILE A 237 -13.33 -22.59 25.83
N GLY A 238 -13.35 -23.04 24.57
CA GLY A 238 -12.70 -24.28 24.14
C GLY A 238 -11.27 -24.04 23.67
N LEU A 239 -10.30 -24.62 24.37
CA LEU A 239 -8.88 -24.60 23.99
C LEU A 239 -8.54 -25.89 23.22
N SER A 240 -8.81 -25.94 21.90
CA SER A 240 -8.44 -27.11 21.08
C SER A 240 -7.08 -26.93 20.40
N ASN A 241 -6.30 -28.01 20.39
CA ASN A 241 -5.01 -28.13 19.71
C ASN A 241 -5.19 -28.90 18.39
N ARG A 242 -5.59 -28.21 17.31
CA ARG A 242 -5.41 -28.78 15.96
C ARG A 242 -4.09 -28.32 15.38
N PRO A 243 -3.21 -29.24 14.93
CA PRO A 243 -2.01 -28.85 14.22
C PRO A 243 -2.39 -28.08 12.96
N ARG A 244 -1.82 -26.89 12.77
CA ARG A 244 -2.08 -26.10 11.57
C ARG A 244 -1.43 -26.78 10.37
N SER A 245 -2.22 -27.18 9.38
CA SER A 245 -1.71 -27.55 8.05
C SER A 245 -1.26 -26.26 7.33
N THR A 246 -0.02 -25.83 7.59
CA THR A 246 0.59 -24.68 6.92
C THR A 246 1.60 -25.11 5.86
N LEU A 247 1.70 -24.33 4.78
CA LEU A 247 2.79 -24.47 3.82
C LEU A 247 4.12 -24.08 4.46
N TRP A 248 5.16 -24.85 4.14
CA TRP A 248 6.53 -24.44 4.42
C TRP A 248 6.86 -23.17 3.62
N ARG A 249 7.70 -22.31 4.22
CA ARG A 249 8.25 -21.12 3.58
C ARG A 249 9.66 -20.93 4.08
N LEU A 250 10.59 -20.67 3.17
CA LEU A 250 11.97 -20.36 3.50
C LEU A 250 12.04 -19.15 4.44
N ASN A 251 12.74 -19.31 5.57
CA ASN A 251 13.11 -18.20 6.43
C ASN A 251 14.28 -17.44 5.80
N ILE A 252 13.97 -16.37 5.08
CA ILE A 252 14.94 -15.49 4.41
C ILE A 252 15.97 -14.90 5.40
N GLY A 253 15.69 -14.87 6.70
CA GLY A 253 16.61 -14.42 7.75
C GLY A 253 17.97 -15.13 7.70
N ILE A 254 17.99 -16.41 7.35
CA ILE A 254 19.24 -17.19 7.27
C ILE A 254 20.17 -16.71 6.14
N LEU A 255 19.63 -16.00 5.14
CA LEU A 255 20.39 -15.46 4.01
C LEU A 255 21.19 -14.20 4.38
N ASN A 256 21.02 -13.65 5.60
CA ASN A 256 21.88 -12.58 6.11
C ASN A 256 23.28 -13.08 6.48
N ASN A 257 23.45 -14.39 6.71
CA ASN A 257 24.71 -14.98 7.11
C ASN A 257 25.48 -15.46 5.88
N GLU A 258 26.66 -14.88 5.66
CA GLU A 258 27.52 -15.15 4.50
C GLU A 258 28.07 -16.57 4.47
N ALA A 259 28.38 -17.17 5.62
CA ALA A 259 28.81 -18.56 5.68
C ALA A 259 27.67 -19.50 5.24
N THR A 260 26.45 -19.24 5.72
CA THR A 260 25.26 -20.00 5.32
C THR A 260 24.97 -19.86 3.83
N THR A 261 25.11 -18.67 3.24
CA THR A 261 24.87 -18.50 1.80
C THR A 261 25.94 -19.20 0.96
N LYS A 262 27.21 -19.20 1.37
CA LYS A 262 28.28 -19.94 0.69
C LYS A 262 28.04 -21.46 0.72
N GLU A 263 27.61 -22.00 1.86
CA GLU A 263 27.22 -23.41 2.02
C GLU A 263 26.07 -23.78 1.06
N ILE A 264 25.00 -22.97 1.04
CA ILE A 264 23.85 -23.18 0.14
C ILE A 264 24.26 -23.19 -1.33
N ARG A 265 25.16 -22.28 -1.77
CA ARG A 265 25.65 -22.26 -3.16
C ARG A 265 26.33 -23.56 -3.56
N LYS A 266 27.20 -24.06 -2.68
CA LYS A 266 27.89 -25.33 -2.88
C LYS A 266 26.88 -26.49 -2.97
N GLU A 267 25.92 -26.55 -2.05
CA GLU A 267 24.87 -27.59 -2.06
C GLU A 267 24.01 -27.56 -3.34
N ILE A 268 23.64 -26.38 -3.84
CA ILE A 268 22.90 -26.27 -5.12
C ILE A 268 23.75 -26.84 -6.26
N THR A 269 25.03 -26.47 -6.32
CA THR A 269 25.94 -26.89 -7.40
C THR A 269 26.17 -28.40 -7.38
N GLU A 270 26.38 -28.99 -6.20
CA GLU A 270 26.53 -30.44 -6.01
C GLU A 270 25.25 -31.16 -6.41
N CYS A 271 24.09 -30.71 -5.90
CA CYS A 271 22.81 -31.32 -6.23
C CYS A 271 22.51 -31.27 -7.75
N VAL A 272 22.84 -30.18 -8.43
CA VAL A 272 22.68 -30.10 -9.89
C VAL A 272 23.60 -31.09 -10.59
N LYS A 273 24.88 -31.18 -10.20
CA LYS A 273 25.82 -32.14 -10.79
C LYS A 273 25.40 -33.60 -10.59
N ASP A 274 24.93 -33.94 -9.40
CA ASP A 274 24.54 -35.31 -9.06
C ASP A 274 23.28 -35.78 -9.81
N ASN A 275 22.39 -34.85 -10.16
CA ASN A 275 21.09 -35.17 -10.77
C ASN A 275 21.02 -34.87 -12.28
N ASN A 276 21.93 -34.06 -12.82
CA ASN A 276 21.96 -33.73 -14.25
C ASN A 276 22.95 -34.63 -15.00
N ASN A 277 22.59 -35.90 -15.18
CA ASN A 277 23.36 -36.90 -15.92
C ASN A 277 23.00 -37.01 -17.41
N GLY A 278 22.17 -36.08 -17.93
CA GLY A 278 21.67 -36.08 -19.31
C GLY A 278 20.60 -37.14 -19.62
N GLN A 279 20.32 -38.09 -18.72
CA GLN A 279 19.30 -39.12 -18.90
C GLN A 279 17.95 -38.71 -18.28
N VAL A 280 17.98 -37.87 -17.25
CA VAL A 280 16.79 -37.41 -16.53
C VAL A 280 16.24 -36.15 -17.18
N ASN A 281 14.90 -36.09 -17.32
CA ASN A 281 14.22 -34.91 -17.84
C ASN A 281 14.61 -33.63 -17.04
N PRO A 282 15.06 -32.55 -17.70
CA PRO A 282 15.47 -31.30 -17.03
C PRO A 282 14.41 -30.71 -16.09
N THR A 283 13.12 -30.89 -16.36
CA THR A 283 12.04 -30.42 -15.48
C THR A 283 11.97 -31.21 -14.17
N LEU A 284 12.30 -32.50 -14.21
CA LEU A 284 12.38 -33.36 -13.03
C LEU A 284 13.66 -33.10 -12.24
N VAL A 285 14.78 -32.83 -12.92
CA VAL A 285 16.02 -32.37 -12.29
C VAL A 285 15.75 -31.10 -11.48
N TRP A 286 15.08 -30.10 -12.07
CA TRP A 286 14.72 -28.86 -11.38
C TRP A 286 13.84 -29.09 -10.13
N ASP A 287 12.79 -29.90 -10.24
CA ASP A 287 11.93 -30.21 -9.10
C ASP A 287 12.67 -31.00 -8.00
N THR A 288 13.63 -31.85 -8.39
CA THR A 288 14.51 -32.57 -7.46
C THR A 288 15.41 -31.62 -6.70
N VAL A 289 16.06 -30.67 -7.38
CA VAL A 289 16.87 -29.61 -6.74
C VAL A 289 16.03 -28.86 -5.71
N LYS A 290 14.81 -28.45 -6.06
CA LYS A 290 13.90 -27.79 -5.11
C LYS A 290 13.57 -28.67 -3.90
N ALA A 291 13.28 -29.95 -4.11
CA ALA A 291 12.93 -30.88 -3.04
C ALA A 291 14.10 -31.11 -2.07
N VAL A 292 15.31 -31.36 -2.60
CA VAL A 292 16.54 -31.56 -1.82
C VAL A 292 16.85 -30.29 -1.03
N MET A 293 16.90 -29.14 -1.69
CA MET A 293 17.20 -27.86 -1.02
C MET A 293 16.16 -27.53 0.05
N ARG A 294 14.87 -27.80 -0.18
CA ARG A 294 13.84 -27.62 0.85
C ARG A 294 14.13 -28.46 2.09
N GLY A 295 14.48 -29.73 1.95
CA GLY A 295 14.84 -30.61 3.06
C GLY A 295 16.06 -30.09 3.84
N ARG A 296 17.13 -29.73 3.13
CA ARG A 296 18.36 -29.17 3.73
C ARG A 296 18.08 -27.86 4.48
N LEU A 297 17.33 -26.94 3.88
CA LEU A 297 16.98 -25.65 4.48
C LEU A 297 16.07 -25.80 5.71
N ILE A 298 15.15 -26.77 5.72
CA ILE A 298 14.34 -27.11 6.91
C ILE A 298 15.25 -27.55 8.05
N SER A 299 16.13 -28.51 7.79
CA SER A 299 17.08 -29.04 8.78
C SER A 299 17.97 -27.93 9.34
N LYS A 300 18.57 -27.12 8.47
CA LYS A 300 19.42 -25.98 8.86
C LYS A 300 18.67 -24.97 9.72
N THR A 301 17.44 -24.63 9.34
CA THR A 301 16.62 -23.68 10.10
C THR A 301 16.25 -24.22 11.48
N ALA A 302 15.97 -25.52 11.60
CA ALA A 302 15.71 -26.18 12.87
C ALA A 302 16.95 -26.17 13.78
N TYR A 303 18.11 -26.50 13.24
CA TYR A 303 19.40 -26.43 13.94
C TYR A 303 19.68 -25.01 14.48
N LEU A 304 19.58 -23.99 13.62
CA LEU A 304 19.82 -22.60 14.01
C LEU A 304 18.86 -22.13 15.11
N LYS A 305 17.59 -22.55 15.07
CA LYS A 305 16.62 -22.26 16.14
C LYS A 305 17.02 -22.93 17.46
N LYS A 306 17.48 -24.19 17.43
CA LYS A 306 17.94 -24.91 18.62
C LYS A 306 19.15 -24.20 19.25
N VAL A 307 20.16 -23.87 18.45
CA VAL A 307 21.36 -23.14 18.92
C VAL A 307 20.99 -21.78 19.52
N LYS A 308 20.11 -21.01 18.86
CA LYS A 308 19.63 -19.72 19.36
C LYS A 308 18.91 -19.86 20.70
N ARG A 309 18.07 -20.89 20.86
CA ARG A 309 17.34 -21.14 22.11
C ARG A 309 18.30 -21.44 23.27
N LEU A 310 19.26 -22.33 23.06
CA LEU A 310 20.25 -22.69 24.09
C LEU A 310 21.07 -21.47 24.55
N LYS A 311 21.51 -20.63 23.60
CA LYS A 311 22.24 -19.40 23.91
C LYS A 311 21.41 -18.39 24.70
N TYR A 312 20.10 -18.30 24.43
CA TYR A 312 19.19 -17.43 25.18
C TYR A 312 19.04 -17.91 26.62
N GLU A 313 18.82 -19.20 26.81
CA GLU A 313 18.72 -19.83 28.14
C GLU A 313 20.00 -19.63 28.95
N GLU A 314 21.17 -19.75 28.32
CA GLU A 314 22.48 -19.48 28.95
C GLU A 314 22.63 -18.03 29.41
N LEU A 315 22.29 -17.06 28.55
CA LEU A 315 22.35 -15.63 28.88
C LEU A 315 21.36 -15.23 29.96
N GLU A 316 20.15 -15.80 29.94
CA GLU A 316 19.13 -15.57 30.97
C GLU A 316 19.60 -16.11 32.34
N ASN A 317 20.15 -17.32 32.36
CA ASN A 317 20.73 -17.91 33.57
C ASN A 317 21.91 -17.09 34.10
N THR A 318 22.77 -16.58 33.20
CA THR A 318 23.89 -15.70 33.56
C THR A 318 23.39 -14.39 34.15
N LEU A 319 22.37 -13.78 33.54
CA LEU A 319 21.77 -12.55 34.05
C LEU A 319 21.17 -12.74 35.45
N ARG A 320 20.43 -13.83 35.67
CA ARG A 320 19.88 -14.16 36.99
C ARG A 320 20.99 -14.30 38.04
N LYS A 321 22.10 -14.98 37.72
CA LYS A 321 23.26 -15.13 38.62
C LYS A 321 23.91 -13.78 38.94
N LEU A 322 24.09 -12.91 37.94
CA LEU A 322 24.68 -11.58 38.12
C LEU A 322 23.78 -10.64 38.94
N GLU A 323 22.46 -10.62 38.67
CA GLU A 323 21.50 -9.80 39.44
C GLU A 323 21.41 -10.25 40.92
N LEU A 324 21.49 -11.56 41.18
CA LEU A 324 21.58 -12.10 42.55
C LEU A 324 22.88 -11.70 43.25
N LYS A 325 24.02 -11.67 42.54
CA LYS A 325 25.30 -11.16 43.08
C LYS A 325 25.23 -9.66 43.36
N GLN A 326 24.57 -8.86 42.51
CA GLN A 326 24.47 -7.41 42.69
C GLN A 326 23.65 -7.02 43.91
N GLN A 327 22.66 -7.83 44.28
CA GLN A 327 21.92 -7.65 45.54
C GLN A 327 22.79 -7.82 46.79
N ARG A 328 23.93 -8.54 46.67
CA ARG A 328 24.85 -8.83 47.78
C ARG A 328 26.08 -7.93 47.80
N THR A 329 26.53 -7.46 46.63
CA THR A 329 27.72 -6.61 46.48
C THR A 329 27.48 -5.60 45.36
N ASN A 330 27.45 -4.31 45.70
CA ASN A 330 27.18 -3.25 44.72
C ASN A 330 28.50 -2.69 44.17
N ASN A 331 29.06 -3.34 43.15
CA ASN A 331 30.28 -2.93 42.45
C ASN A 331 29.96 -2.42 41.02
N GLY A 332 30.74 -1.45 40.52
CA GLY A 332 30.63 -0.89 39.17
C GLY A 332 30.86 -1.93 38.06
N GLU A 333 31.85 -2.81 38.23
CA GLU A 333 32.20 -3.87 37.26
C GLU A 333 31.06 -4.89 37.07
N LEU A 334 30.34 -5.19 38.15
CA LEU A 334 29.19 -6.08 38.12
C LEU A 334 27.99 -5.44 37.38
N SER A 335 27.80 -4.12 37.54
CA SER A 335 26.78 -3.37 36.81
C SER A 335 27.05 -3.35 35.30
N GLU A 336 28.32 -3.27 34.92
CA GLU A 336 28.76 -3.30 33.53
C GLU A 336 28.51 -4.67 32.88
N GLN A 337 28.85 -5.76 33.57
CA GLN A 337 28.55 -7.14 33.13
C GLN A 337 27.04 -7.38 32.97
N ILE A 338 26.22 -6.82 33.87
CA ILE A 338 24.75 -6.89 33.78
C ILE A 338 24.23 -6.10 32.59
N MET A 339 24.76 -4.89 32.34
CA MET A 339 24.40 -4.11 31.15
C MET A 339 24.78 -4.85 29.86
N LYS A 340 25.97 -5.44 29.79
CA LYS A 340 26.44 -6.22 28.64
C LYS A 340 25.55 -7.44 28.37
N THR A 341 25.20 -8.18 29.42
CA THR A 341 24.32 -9.36 29.33
C THR A 341 22.90 -8.95 28.90
N LYS A 342 22.32 -7.89 29.48
CA LYS A 342 21.03 -7.33 29.06
C LYS A 342 21.04 -6.85 27.60
N SER A 343 22.15 -6.24 27.15
CA SER A 343 22.33 -5.83 25.76
C SER A 343 22.31 -7.03 24.81
N ASN A 344 23.01 -8.12 25.15
CA ASN A 344 23.03 -9.34 24.33
C ASN A 344 21.66 -10.01 24.25
N ILE A 345 20.91 -10.06 25.36
CA ILE A 345 19.53 -10.57 25.39
C ILE A 345 18.62 -9.70 24.51
N ASN A 346 18.74 -8.37 24.60
CA ASN A 346 17.98 -7.44 23.76
C ASN A 346 18.27 -7.65 22.27
N ASP A 347 19.53 -7.88 21.89
CA ASP A 347 19.90 -8.19 20.51
C ASP A 347 19.24 -9.49 20.00
N MET A 348 19.13 -10.53 20.84
CA MET A 348 18.45 -11.78 20.47
C MET A 348 16.93 -11.59 20.32
N ILE A 349 16.31 -10.81 21.21
CA ILE A 349 14.89 -10.45 21.12
C ILE A 349 14.64 -9.63 19.84
N LEU A 350 15.53 -8.69 19.50
CA LEU A 350 15.44 -7.92 18.26
C LEU A 350 15.50 -8.82 17.01
N GLN A 351 16.35 -9.85 17.01
CA GLN A 351 16.39 -10.84 15.92
C GLN A 351 15.09 -11.67 15.83
N GLU A 352 14.50 -12.08 16.95
CA GLU A 352 13.22 -12.81 16.93
C GLU A 352 12.07 -11.92 16.42
N LEU A 353 12.07 -10.64 16.81
CA LEU A 353 11.14 -9.65 16.29
C LEU A 353 11.32 -9.45 14.78
N GLU A 354 12.56 -9.43 14.30
CA GLU A 354 12.90 -9.35 12.88
C GLU A 354 12.31 -10.54 12.09
N GLU A 355 12.47 -11.77 12.60
CA GLU A 355 11.91 -12.97 11.97
C GLU A 355 10.38 -12.85 11.84
N LYS A 356 9.68 -12.49 12.93
CA LYS A 356 8.22 -12.28 12.94
C LYS A 356 7.78 -11.16 11.96
N LEU A 357 8.57 -10.10 11.83
CA LEU A 357 8.35 -9.00 10.89
C LEU A 357 8.46 -9.43 9.41
N ARG A 358 9.46 -10.24 9.08
CA ARG A 358 9.66 -10.76 7.71
C ARG A 358 8.53 -11.68 7.29
N PHE A 359 8.06 -12.55 8.20
CA PHE A 359 6.93 -13.44 7.91
C PHE A 359 5.64 -12.65 7.62
N SER A 360 5.43 -11.54 8.34
CA SER A 360 4.30 -10.64 8.16
C SER A 360 4.46 -9.62 7.02
N LYS A 361 5.61 -9.64 6.32
CA LYS A 361 5.88 -8.84 5.12
C LYS A 361 5.79 -7.32 5.32
N GLN A 362 6.15 -6.81 6.49
CA GLN A 362 6.19 -5.37 6.71
C GLN A 362 7.57 -4.76 6.38
N THR A 363 7.57 -3.64 5.66
CA THR A 363 8.79 -2.95 5.20
C THR A 363 9.05 -1.61 5.91
N PHE A 364 8.15 -1.17 6.79
CA PHE A 364 8.24 0.14 7.44
C PHE A 364 8.28 -0.05 8.95
N TYR A 365 9.47 0.08 9.53
CA TYR A 365 9.65 0.18 10.98
C TYR A 365 10.02 1.61 11.32
N GLU A 366 9.10 2.32 11.98
CA GLU A 366 9.38 3.66 12.50
C GLU A 366 8.99 3.71 13.97
N SER A 367 10.02 3.88 14.84
CA SER A 367 9.96 4.37 16.25
C SER A 367 10.06 3.39 17.45
N GLY A 368 11.14 2.61 17.59
CA GLY A 368 11.51 1.99 18.89
C GLY A 368 10.36 1.29 19.65
N PRO A 369 10.27 1.35 20.99
CA PRO A 369 9.20 0.69 21.76
C PRO A 369 7.76 1.11 21.38
N LYS A 370 7.57 2.29 20.75
CA LYS A 370 6.29 2.76 20.22
C LYS A 370 5.97 2.14 18.85
N ALA A 371 6.98 1.81 18.05
CA ALA A 371 6.83 1.12 16.77
C ALA A 371 6.28 -0.29 16.98
N THR A 372 6.78 -1.04 17.97
CA THR A 372 6.30 -2.40 18.27
C THR A 372 4.80 -2.44 18.58
N ARG A 373 4.27 -1.38 19.20
CA ARG A 373 2.84 -1.22 19.55
C ARG A 373 1.98 -0.88 18.34
N ILE A 374 2.40 0.11 17.54
CA ILE A 374 1.73 0.49 16.29
C ILE A 374 1.76 -0.70 15.30
N LEU A 375 2.88 -1.42 15.28
CA LEU A 375 3.12 -2.62 14.49
C LEU A 375 2.17 -3.75 14.86
N ALA A 376 2.12 -4.15 16.12
CA ALA A 376 1.23 -5.22 16.56
C ALA A 376 -0.25 -4.85 16.35
N ARG A 377 -0.61 -3.56 16.46
CA ARG A 377 -1.94 -3.05 16.06
C ARG A 377 -2.20 -3.18 14.56
N GLN A 378 -1.25 -2.83 13.71
CA GLN A 378 -1.38 -2.98 12.25
C GLN A 378 -1.41 -4.45 11.82
N LEU A 379 -0.59 -5.30 12.43
CA LEU A 379 -0.55 -6.74 12.19
C LEU A 379 -1.89 -7.38 12.54
N ARG A 380 -2.46 -7.04 13.70
CA ARG A 380 -3.80 -7.48 14.09
C ARG A 380 -4.84 -6.97 13.11
N LYS A 381 -4.87 -5.67 12.81
CA LYS A 381 -5.82 -5.08 11.85
C LYS A 381 -5.78 -5.78 10.48
N HIS A 382 -4.59 -6.13 10.00
CA HIS A 382 -4.44 -6.90 8.78
C HIS A 382 -4.97 -8.33 8.93
N GLN A 383 -4.59 -9.05 9.99
CA GLN A 383 -5.12 -10.39 10.26
C GLN A 383 -6.65 -10.40 10.35
N LEU A 384 -7.24 -9.42 11.04
CA LEU A 384 -8.69 -9.28 11.21
C LEU A 384 -9.42 -9.02 9.88
N LYS A 385 -8.88 -8.14 9.03
CA LYS A 385 -9.47 -7.85 7.71
C LYS A 385 -9.56 -9.10 6.83
N HIS A 386 -8.63 -10.04 7.02
CA HIS A 386 -8.49 -11.23 6.19
C HIS A 386 -8.96 -12.52 6.87
N SER A 387 -9.35 -12.46 8.15
CA SER A 387 -9.85 -13.64 8.87
C SER A 387 -11.33 -13.83 8.58
N ILE A 388 -11.70 -15.04 8.17
CA ILE A 388 -13.07 -15.43 7.89
C ILE A 388 -13.61 -16.12 9.14
N THR A 389 -14.40 -15.39 9.92
CA THR A 389 -14.92 -15.89 11.21
C THR A 389 -16.30 -16.52 11.09
N LYS A 390 -17.03 -16.23 10.01
CA LYS A 390 -18.38 -16.76 9.76
C LYS A 390 -18.71 -16.82 8.27
N ILE A 391 -19.55 -17.78 7.89
CA ILE A 391 -20.09 -17.92 6.54
C ILE A 391 -21.51 -18.50 6.60
N ARG A 392 -22.34 -18.25 5.60
CA ARG A 392 -23.59 -18.99 5.40
C ARG A 392 -23.30 -20.29 4.67
N GLU A 393 -23.83 -21.37 5.21
CA GLU A 393 -23.71 -22.68 4.58
C GLU A 393 -24.55 -22.69 3.29
N PRO A 394 -23.98 -23.11 2.13
CA PRO A 394 -24.70 -23.08 0.86
C PRO A 394 -25.96 -23.94 0.81
N SER A 395 -26.00 -25.05 1.56
CA SER A 395 -27.12 -26.00 1.57
C SER A 395 -28.27 -25.60 2.49
N THR A 396 -27.99 -24.99 3.65
CA THR A 396 -29.00 -24.68 4.68
C THR A 396 -29.31 -23.18 4.80
N GLY A 397 -28.46 -22.29 4.26
CA GLY A 397 -28.58 -20.84 4.39
C GLY A 397 -28.26 -20.28 5.79
N ASN A 398 -28.01 -21.17 6.76
CA ASN A 398 -27.74 -20.82 8.15
C ASN A 398 -26.31 -20.30 8.34
N LEU A 399 -26.15 -19.36 9.28
CA LEU A 399 -24.86 -18.76 9.60
C LEU A 399 -24.06 -19.70 10.52
N THR A 400 -22.87 -20.08 10.09
CA THR A 400 -21.95 -20.90 10.89
C THR A 400 -20.69 -20.13 11.26
N TYR A 401 -20.21 -20.38 12.48
CA TYR A 401 -18.93 -19.90 13.02
C TYR A 401 -17.93 -21.05 13.21
N ASP A 402 -18.36 -22.27 12.89
CA ASP A 402 -17.53 -23.46 13.00
C ASP A 402 -16.48 -23.49 11.88
N THR A 403 -15.22 -23.76 12.25
CA THR A 403 -14.10 -23.66 11.32
C THR A 403 -14.15 -24.73 10.22
N ASP A 404 -14.62 -25.94 10.53
CA ASP A 404 -14.69 -27.04 9.55
C ASP A 404 -15.83 -26.82 8.57
N LYS A 405 -16.99 -26.40 9.06
CA LYS A 405 -18.12 -26.02 8.19
C LYS A 405 -17.75 -24.86 7.26
N ILE A 406 -17.00 -23.86 7.76
CA ILE A 406 -16.47 -22.77 6.92
C ILE A 406 -15.55 -23.33 5.83
N HIS A 407 -14.63 -24.23 6.17
CA HIS A 407 -13.71 -24.82 5.18
C HIS A 407 -14.46 -25.59 4.09
N ASN A 408 -15.41 -26.45 4.47
CA ASN A 408 -16.19 -27.25 3.53
C ASN A 408 -17.05 -26.38 2.62
N ALA A 409 -17.63 -25.28 3.13
CA ALA A 409 -18.42 -24.35 2.33
C ALA A 409 -17.59 -23.74 1.18
N PHE A 410 -16.36 -23.30 1.46
CA PHE A 410 -15.46 -22.76 0.44
C PHE A 410 -14.94 -23.83 -0.52
N GLU A 411 -14.58 -25.02 -0.01
CA GLU A 411 -14.12 -26.14 -0.85
C GLU A 411 -15.20 -26.51 -1.88
N ASN A 412 -16.42 -26.75 -1.43
CA ASN A 412 -17.55 -27.09 -2.30
C ASN A 412 -17.84 -25.98 -3.31
N TYR A 413 -17.86 -24.72 -2.86
CA TYR A 413 -18.11 -23.59 -3.75
C TYR A 413 -17.10 -23.50 -4.91
N PHE A 414 -15.80 -23.57 -4.63
CA PHE A 414 -14.77 -23.48 -5.68
C PHE A 414 -14.71 -24.74 -6.54
N LYS A 415 -14.93 -25.92 -5.96
CA LYS A 415 -15.04 -27.17 -6.71
C LYS A 415 -16.16 -27.08 -7.76
N THR A 416 -17.33 -26.57 -7.40
CA THR A 416 -18.44 -26.34 -8.35
C THR A 416 -18.10 -25.26 -9.37
N LEU A 417 -17.45 -24.17 -8.97
CA LEU A 417 -17.06 -23.09 -9.89
C LEU A 417 -16.11 -23.58 -11.00
N TYR A 418 -15.16 -24.45 -10.68
CA TYR A 418 -14.15 -24.96 -11.62
C TYR A 418 -14.46 -26.36 -12.18
N SER A 419 -15.70 -26.83 -12.02
CA SER A 419 -16.17 -28.09 -12.61
C SER A 419 -16.14 -28.01 -14.15
N ALA A 420 -16.08 -29.19 -14.78
CA ALA A 420 -16.01 -29.30 -16.24
C ALA A 420 -17.18 -28.56 -16.91
N PRO A 421 -16.95 -27.79 -17.98
CA PRO A 421 -18.03 -27.28 -18.81
C PRO A 421 -18.80 -28.46 -19.44
N GLY A 422 -20.06 -28.24 -19.84
CA GLY A 422 -20.80 -29.22 -20.64
C GLY A 422 -20.06 -29.53 -21.95
N ALA A 423 -20.42 -30.63 -22.61
CA ALA A 423 -19.81 -31.00 -23.89
C ALA A 423 -19.96 -29.84 -24.90
N VAL A 424 -18.84 -29.33 -25.40
CA VAL A 424 -18.82 -28.25 -26.39
C VAL A 424 -18.62 -28.86 -27.78
N ASN A 425 -19.44 -28.46 -28.73
CA ASN A 425 -19.31 -28.88 -30.12
C ASN A 425 -18.11 -28.18 -30.76
N ILE A 426 -17.04 -28.94 -31.04
CA ILE A 426 -15.80 -28.42 -31.63
C ILE A 426 -16.04 -27.83 -33.03
N ASN A 427 -16.88 -28.50 -33.84
CA ASN A 427 -17.19 -28.03 -35.19
C ASN A 427 -17.89 -26.67 -35.14
N ALA A 428 -18.82 -26.48 -34.20
CA ALA A 428 -19.49 -25.19 -34.02
C ALA A 428 -18.53 -24.06 -33.60
N ILE A 429 -17.44 -24.38 -32.86
CA ILE A 429 -16.39 -23.40 -32.57
C ILE A 429 -15.63 -23.04 -33.84
N ASP A 430 -15.22 -24.05 -34.62
CA ASP A 430 -14.45 -23.84 -35.85
C ASP A 430 -15.28 -23.04 -36.87
N ASP A 431 -16.58 -23.34 -37.03
CA ASP A 431 -17.51 -22.60 -37.88
C ASP A 431 -17.65 -21.14 -37.44
N TYR A 432 -17.85 -20.90 -36.14
CA TYR A 432 -17.93 -19.54 -35.58
C TYR A 432 -16.64 -18.74 -35.82
N LEU A 433 -15.47 -19.36 -35.62
CA LEU A 433 -14.17 -18.69 -35.81
C LEU A 433 -13.81 -18.49 -37.29
N ALA A 434 -14.33 -19.33 -38.18
CA ALA A 434 -14.19 -19.16 -39.63
C ALA A 434 -15.07 -18.02 -40.16
N ALA A 435 -16.23 -17.78 -39.55
CA ALA A 435 -17.16 -16.73 -39.94
C ALA A 435 -16.71 -15.30 -39.56
N VAL A 436 -15.68 -15.16 -38.72
CA VAL A 436 -15.20 -13.87 -38.19
C VAL A 436 -13.84 -13.52 -38.78
N ASP A 437 -13.64 -12.26 -39.23
CA ASP A 437 -12.37 -11.81 -39.80
C ASP A 437 -11.35 -11.46 -38.71
N LEU A 438 -10.58 -12.48 -38.30
CA LEU A 438 -9.52 -12.35 -37.31
C LEU A 438 -8.13 -12.30 -37.98
N PRO A 439 -7.23 -11.43 -37.50
CA PRO A 439 -5.84 -11.38 -37.96
C PRO A 439 -5.08 -12.67 -37.60
N SER A 440 -3.97 -12.93 -38.29
CA SER A 440 -3.18 -14.15 -38.08
C SER A 440 -1.69 -13.85 -38.07
N LEU A 441 -0.94 -14.59 -37.24
CA LEU A 441 0.51 -14.51 -37.17
C LEU A 441 1.18 -15.18 -38.36
N GLY A 442 2.22 -14.54 -38.90
CA GLY A 442 3.10 -15.09 -39.92
C GLY A 442 4.17 -16.04 -39.38
N LEU A 443 4.96 -16.62 -40.29
CA LEU A 443 6.02 -17.58 -39.98
C LEU A 443 7.12 -16.96 -39.08
N ILE A 444 7.62 -15.78 -39.43
CA ILE A 444 8.69 -15.09 -38.68
C ILE A 444 8.27 -14.79 -37.23
N GLN A 445 7.02 -14.37 -37.03
CA GLN A 445 6.49 -14.08 -35.69
C GLN A 445 6.43 -15.35 -34.85
N ASN A 446 6.00 -16.48 -35.45
CA ASN A 446 5.97 -17.78 -34.80
C ASN A 446 7.36 -18.32 -34.46
N GLU A 447 8.35 -18.13 -35.33
CA GLU A 447 9.75 -18.49 -35.08
C GLU A 447 10.28 -17.77 -33.83
N ILE A 448 10.01 -16.46 -33.71
CA ILE A 448 10.45 -15.66 -32.56
C ILE A 448 9.74 -16.09 -31.26
N LEU A 449 8.43 -16.35 -31.32
CA LEU A 449 7.66 -16.81 -30.15
C LEU A 449 8.18 -18.16 -29.62
N SER A 450 8.54 -19.06 -30.54
CA SER A 450 8.94 -20.45 -30.25
C SER A 450 10.44 -20.65 -30.09
N ALA A 451 11.25 -19.63 -30.38
CA ALA A 451 12.70 -19.66 -30.25
C ALA A 451 13.13 -20.07 -28.83
N PRO A 452 14.30 -20.71 -28.64
CA PRO A 452 14.81 -20.99 -27.30
C PRO A 452 14.85 -19.74 -26.41
N ILE A 453 14.44 -19.89 -25.16
CA ILE A 453 14.59 -18.89 -24.10
C ILE A 453 16.08 -18.65 -23.88
N THR A 454 16.45 -17.37 -23.84
CA THR A 454 17.83 -16.94 -23.64
C THR A 454 18.14 -16.67 -22.18
N GLN A 455 19.42 -16.79 -21.81
CA GLN A 455 19.92 -16.43 -20.48
C GLN A 455 19.58 -14.97 -20.11
N LYS A 456 19.67 -14.06 -21.09
CA LYS A 456 19.34 -12.63 -20.92
C LYS A 456 17.86 -12.41 -20.57
N GLU A 457 16.93 -13.12 -21.21
CA GLU A 457 15.51 -13.04 -20.88
C GLU A 457 15.24 -13.51 -19.45
N LEU A 458 15.81 -14.66 -19.07
CA LEU A 458 15.69 -15.24 -17.74
C LEU A 458 16.21 -14.27 -16.66
N ASP A 459 17.43 -13.79 -16.80
CA ASP A 459 18.06 -12.88 -15.84
C ASP A 459 17.33 -11.54 -15.72
N THR A 460 16.80 -11.04 -16.84
CA THR A 460 15.97 -9.83 -16.85
C THR A 460 14.72 -10.03 -15.98
N VAL A 461 14.00 -11.15 -16.16
CA VAL A 461 12.79 -11.44 -15.38
C VAL A 461 13.11 -11.66 -13.90
N ILE A 462 14.17 -12.39 -13.55
CA ILE A 462 14.61 -12.55 -12.15
C ILE A 462 14.95 -11.19 -11.53
N GLY A 463 15.55 -10.27 -12.30
CA GLY A 463 15.89 -8.91 -11.84
C GLY A 463 14.66 -8.09 -11.46
N LEU A 464 13.59 -8.23 -12.25
CA LEU A 464 12.31 -7.54 -12.09
C LEU A 464 11.44 -8.07 -10.94
N LEU A 465 11.74 -9.26 -10.39
CA LEU A 465 10.99 -9.82 -9.26
C LEU A 465 10.95 -8.83 -8.09
N LYS A 466 9.76 -8.55 -7.56
CA LYS A 466 9.62 -7.67 -6.38
C LYS A 466 9.88 -8.46 -5.11
N SER A 467 10.77 -8.01 -4.24
CA SER A 467 11.00 -8.64 -2.93
C SER A 467 9.72 -8.64 -2.06
N ASN A 468 9.70 -9.49 -1.05
CA ASN A 468 8.66 -9.57 -0.02
C ASN A 468 7.28 -10.00 -0.56
N LYS A 469 7.25 -10.81 -1.63
CA LYS A 469 6.05 -11.45 -2.18
C LYS A 469 5.81 -12.83 -1.54
N CYS A 470 4.61 -13.38 -1.72
CA CYS A 470 4.30 -14.72 -1.22
C CYS A 470 4.91 -15.77 -2.16
N PRO A 471 5.66 -16.76 -1.65
CA PRO A 471 5.99 -17.95 -2.43
C PRO A 471 4.75 -18.82 -2.64
N GLY A 472 4.83 -19.76 -3.58
CA GLY A 472 3.82 -20.78 -3.83
C GLY A 472 3.88 -21.93 -2.82
N SER A 473 3.40 -23.11 -3.22
CA SER A 473 3.38 -24.32 -2.39
C SER A 473 4.77 -24.89 -2.12
N ASP A 474 5.75 -24.57 -2.98
CA ASP A 474 7.15 -24.94 -2.84
C ASP A 474 7.88 -24.23 -1.69
N GLY A 475 7.38 -23.06 -1.28
CA GLY A 475 7.92 -22.23 -0.19
C GLY A 475 9.12 -21.36 -0.56
N PHE A 476 9.57 -21.34 -1.82
CA PHE A 476 10.72 -20.57 -2.28
C PHE A 476 10.35 -19.14 -2.71
N PRO A 477 10.82 -18.09 -2.02
CA PRO A 477 10.44 -16.70 -2.28
C PRO A 477 11.33 -16.06 -3.36
N ASN A 478 10.93 -14.89 -3.86
CA ASN A 478 11.68 -14.15 -4.89
C ASN A 478 13.15 -13.89 -4.52
N GLU A 479 13.45 -13.71 -3.24
CA GLU A 479 14.81 -13.52 -2.72
C GLU A 479 15.73 -14.72 -2.97
N TRP A 480 15.19 -15.94 -2.98
CA TRP A 480 15.95 -17.15 -3.29
C TRP A 480 16.53 -17.09 -4.71
N TYR A 481 15.66 -16.85 -5.70
CA TYR A 481 16.03 -16.72 -7.11
C TYR A 481 16.96 -15.53 -7.39
N LYS A 482 16.86 -14.45 -6.60
CA LYS A 482 17.76 -13.31 -6.73
C LYS A 482 19.14 -13.55 -6.14
N MET A 483 19.21 -14.22 -5.00
CA MET A 483 20.46 -14.46 -4.26
C MET A 483 21.33 -15.52 -4.94
N PHE A 484 20.70 -16.60 -5.41
CA PHE A 484 21.36 -17.77 -5.99
C PHE A 484 21.17 -17.83 -7.51
N ARG A 485 21.11 -16.66 -8.17
CA ARG A 485 20.83 -16.57 -9.60
C ARG A 485 21.86 -17.34 -10.42
N GLU A 486 23.14 -17.18 -10.10
CA GLU A 486 24.24 -17.77 -10.85
C GLU A 486 24.17 -19.30 -10.85
N GLU A 487 23.79 -19.89 -9.71
CA GLU A 487 23.69 -21.33 -9.54
C GLU A 487 22.37 -21.91 -10.08
N LEU A 488 21.27 -21.16 -9.99
CA LEU A 488 19.93 -21.63 -10.39
C LEU A 488 19.61 -21.40 -11.87
N SER A 489 20.15 -20.32 -12.47
CA SER A 489 19.81 -19.94 -13.84
C SER A 489 20.09 -21.04 -14.88
N PRO A 490 21.23 -21.76 -14.86
CA PRO A 490 21.50 -22.80 -15.86
C PRO A 490 20.45 -23.93 -15.87
N VAL A 491 20.14 -24.50 -14.70
CA VAL A 491 19.14 -25.59 -14.58
C VAL A 491 17.71 -25.11 -14.88
N LEU A 492 17.39 -23.86 -14.51
CA LEU A 492 16.11 -23.24 -14.85
C LEU A 492 15.96 -23.05 -16.37
N LEU A 493 17.01 -22.55 -17.03
CA LEU A 493 17.01 -22.30 -18.46
C LEU A 493 16.78 -23.59 -19.25
N GLU A 494 17.46 -24.67 -18.86
CA GLU A 494 17.29 -26.00 -19.44
C GLU A 494 15.87 -26.52 -19.23
N SER A 495 15.34 -26.45 -18.01
CA SER A 495 13.96 -26.83 -17.69
C SER A 495 12.92 -26.01 -18.48
N PHE A 496 13.14 -24.72 -18.66
CA PHE A 496 12.21 -23.84 -19.37
C PHE A 496 12.22 -24.07 -20.88
N ASN A 497 13.40 -24.28 -21.47
CA ASN A 497 13.54 -24.63 -22.88
C ASN A 497 12.96 -26.02 -23.18
N TRP A 498 13.12 -26.96 -22.24
CA TRP A 498 12.45 -28.26 -22.33
C TRP A 498 10.91 -28.11 -22.30
N THR A 499 10.40 -27.27 -21.41
CA THR A 499 8.96 -26.98 -21.32
C THR A 499 8.43 -26.38 -22.62
N LEU A 500 9.14 -25.38 -23.19
CA LEU A 500 8.76 -24.70 -24.42
C LEU A 500 8.80 -25.60 -25.66
N SER A 501 9.77 -26.52 -25.73
CA SER A 501 9.96 -27.38 -26.91
C SER A 501 9.16 -28.69 -26.86
N ARG A 502 9.01 -29.28 -25.67
CA ARG A 502 8.39 -30.62 -25.48
C ARG A 502 7.02 -30.58 -24.82
N ALA A 503 6.55 -29.41 -24.37
CA ALA A 503 5.30 -29.27 -23.64
C ALA A 503 5.23 -30.13 -22.36
N VAL A 504 6.38 -30.34 -21.70
CA VAL A 504 6.46 -31.04 -20.41
C VAL A 504 6.79 -30.04 -19.32
N ILE A 505 5.92 -29.92 -18.32
CA ILE A 505 6.08 -28.98 -17.20
C ILE A 505 6.71 -29.66 -15.97
N PRO A 506 7.39 -28.91 -15.09
CA PRO A 506 7.73 -29.38 -13.76
C PRO A 506 6.46 -29.84 -12.98
N PRO A 507 6.45 -31.04 -12.37
CA PRO A 507 5.28 -31.56 -11.65
C PRO A 507 4.71 -30.60 -10.60
N SER A 508 5.57 -29.88 -9.89
CA SER A 508 5.19 -28.91 -8.87
C SER A 508 4.36 -27.72 -9.39
N TRP A 509 4.34 -27.47 -10.70
CA TRP A 509 3.52 -26.40 -11.32
C TRP A 509 2.03 -26.74 -11.37
N ARG A 510 1.67 -28.03 -11.25
CA ARG A 510 0.27 -28.47 -11.26
C ARG A 510 -0.50 -28.08 -10.00
N GLU A 511 0.18 -27.77 -8.89
CA GLU A 511 -0.47 -27.38 -7.64
C GLU A 511 -0.56 -25.86 -7.47
N ALA A 512 -1.78 -25.37 -7.22
CA ALA A 512 -2.04 -23.99 -6.84
C ALA A 512 -2.70 -23.89 -5.46
N VAL A 513 -2.42 -22.80 -4.74
CA VAL A 513 -3.10 -22.50 -3.48
C VAL A 513 -3.97 -21.26 -3.65
N ILE A 514 -5.28 -21.44 -3.57
CA ILE A 514 -6.26 -20.37 -3.70
C ILE A 514 -6.39 -19.64 -2.37
N SER A 515 -5.91 -18.40 -2.31
CA SER A 515 -6.19 -17.50 -1.19
C SER A 515 -7.44 -16.69 -1.49
N VAL A 516 -8.39 -16.70 -0.56
CA VAL A 516 -9.64 -15.94 -0.69
C VAL A 516 -9.49 -14.53 -0.13
N LEU A 517 -9.90 -13.51 -0.89
CA LEU A 517 -9.88 -12.11 -0.47
C LEU A 517 -11.29 -11.50 -0.52
N PRO A 518 -11.79 -10.84 0.55
CA PRO A 518 -13.13 -10.27 0.54
C PRO A 518 -13.24 -9.12 -0.49
N LYS A 519 -14.31 -9.13 -1.29
CA LYS A 519 -14.67 -8.05 -2.21
C LYS A 519 -15.21 -6.87 -1.41
N GLU A 520 -14.77 -5.66 -1.75
CA GLU A 520 -15.20 -4.45 -1.05
C GLU A 520 -16.70 -4.20 -1.23
N GLY A 521 -17.39 -3.82 -0.14
CA GLY A 521 -18.82 -3.49 -0.16
C GLY A 521 -19.78 -4.68 -0.37
N LYS A 522 -19.27 -5.91 -0.38
CA LYS A 522 -20.08 -7.13 -0.48
C LYS A 522 -20.31 -7.75 0.90
N ASN A 523 -21.42 -8.48 1.05
CA ASN A 523 -21.71 -9.20 2.28
C ASN A 523 -20.75 -10.39 2.40
N ILE A 524 -19.80 -10.30 3.32
CA ILE A 524 -18.75 -11.31 3.57
C ILE A 524 -19.29 -12.63 4.15
N GLU A 525 -20.60 -12.74 4.39
CA GLU A 525 -21.25 -13.98 4.80
C GLU A 525 -21.44 -14.98 3.64
N TYR A 526 -21.20 -14.58 2.38
CA TYR A 526 -21.37 -15.45 1.21
C TYR A 526 -20.04 -15.76 0.53
N CYS A 527 -19.87 -17.00 0.04
CA CYS A 527 -18.63 -17.43 -0.62
C CYS A 527 -18.35 -16.63 -1.91
N GLU A 528 -19.37 -16.25 -2.69
CA GLU A 528 -19.21 -15.42 -3.89
C GLU A 528 -18.72 -14.00 -3.65
N SER A 529 -18.78 -13.54 -2.39
CA SER A 529 -18.22 -12.27 -1.96
C SER A 529 -16.70 -12.29 -1.83
N TYR A 530 -16.05 -13.42 -2.06
CA TYR A 530 -14.60 -13.54 -2.02
C TYR A 530 -14.02 -13.71 -3.44
N ARG A 531 -12.85 -13.10 -3.69
CA ARG A 531 -12.07 -13.25 -4.91
C ARG A 531 -11.03 -14.36 -4.70
N PRO A 532 -10.96 -15.38 -5.56
CA PRO A 532 -9.90 -16.37 -5.53
C PRO A 532 -8.60 -15.79 -6.10
N ILE A 533 -7.51 -15.82 -5.34
CA ILE A 533 -6.16 -15.48 -5.83
C ILE A 533 -5.30 -16.73 -5.79
N SER A 534 -4.81 -17.16 -6.94
CA SER A 534 -3.92 -18.31 -7.06
C SER A 534 -2.51 -17.93 -6.66
N ILE A 535 -2.03 -18.48 -5.54
CA ILE A 535 -0.64 -18.35 -5.11
C ILE A 535 0.18 -19.42 -5.83
N LEU A 536 0.73 -19.05 -6.99
CA LEU A 536 1.57 -19.92 -7.83
C LEU A 536 3.05 -19.86 -7.43
N ASN A 537 3.81 -20.92 -7.73
CA ASN A 537 5.25 -20.98 -7.51
C ASN A 537 5.99 -19.89 -8.31
N VAL A 538 7.16 -19.49 -7.83
CA VAL A 538 7.89 -18.34 -8.39
C VAL A 538 8.53 -18.69 -9.73
N ASP A 539 9.08 -19.90 -9.86
CA ASP A 539 9.60 -20.44 -11.12
C ASP A 539 8.54 -20.48 -12.24
N TYR A 540 7.33 -20.95 -11.94
CA TYR A 540 6.18 -20.86 -12.87
C TYR A 540 5.93 -19.42 -13.32
N LYS A 541 5.99 -18.46 -12.38
CA LYS A 541 5.81 -17.03 -12.70
C LYS A 541 6.97 -16.46 -13.52
N ILE A 542 8.20 -16.95 -13.33
CA ILE A 542 9.35 -16.54 -14.14
C ILE A 542 9.11 -17.01 -15.57
N PHE A 543 8.83 -18.30 -15.79
CA PHE A 543 8.53 -18.85 -17.11
C PHE A 543 7.39 -18.11 -17.80
N THR A 544 6.23 -18.01 -17.16
CA THR A 544 5.05 -17.34 -17.74
C THR A 544 5.26 -15.84 -17.97
N SER A 545 6.13 -15.17 -17.20
CA SER A 545 6.51 -13.77 -17.48
C SER A 545 7.36 -13.64 -18.75
N ILE A 546 8.24 -14.61 -19.04
CA ILE A 546 9.03 -14.63 -20.28
C ILE A 546 8.09 -14.80 -21.47
N ILE A 547 7.22 -15.82 -21.43
CA ILE A 547 6.23 -16.08 -22.49
C ILE A 547 5.29 -14.88 -22.69
N SER A 548 4.77 -14.29 -21.61
CA SER A 548 3.91 -13.10 -21.68
C SER A 548 4.60 -11.94 -22.38
N ARG A 549 5.88 -11.69 -22.08
CA ARG A 549 6.65 -10.58 -22.70
C ARG A 549 6.87 -10.79 -24.20
N ARG A 550 7.06 -12.04 -24.63
CA ARG A 550 7.16 -12.38 -26.05
C ARG A 550 5.82 -12.15 -26.77
N MET A 551 4.72 -12.59 -26.15
CA MET A 551 3.37 -12.37 -26.70
C MET A 551 2.96 -10.89 -26.73
N GLU A 552 3.28 -10.11 -25.69
CA GLU A 552 2.91 -8.70 -25.54
C GLU A 552 3.30 -7.83 -26.75
N TYR A 553 4.35 -8.19 -27.47
CA TYR A 553 4.78 -7.45 -28.66
C TYR A 553 3.78 -7.60 -29.82
N TYR A 554 3.28 -8.81 -30.05
CA TYR A 554 2.37 -9.12 -31.15
C TYR A 554 0.89 -8.92 -30.81
N LEU A 555 0.55 -8.76 -29.52
CA LEU A 555 -0.83 -8.45 -29.13
C LEU A 555 -1.35 -7.15 -29.76
N LEU A 556 -0.48 -6.21 -30.13
CA LEU A 556 -0.88 -4.98 -30.80
C LEU A 556 -1.40 -5.22 -32.22
N ASP A 557 -0.87 -6.26 -32.88
CA ASP A 557 -1.25 -6.65 -34.24
C ASP A 557 -2.49 -7.55 -34.25
N LEU A 558 -2.69 -8.31 -33.16
CA LEU A 558 -3.79 -9.28 -33.05
C LEU A 558 -5.07 -8.74 -32.42
N ILE A 559 -4.98 -7.70 -31.58
CA ILE A 559 -6.10 -7.21 -30.76
C ILE A 559 -6.49 -5.80 -31.21
N HIS A 560 -7.75 -5.60 -31.60
CA HIS A 560 -8.28 -4.31 -32.05
C HIS A 560 -8.16 -3.21 -30.98
N GLU A 561 -8.06 -1.95 -31.40
CA GLU A 561 -7.86 -0.78 -30.51
C GLU A 561 -8.98 -0.53 -29.50
N ASP A 562 -10.15 -1.14 -29.70
CA ASP A 562 -11.27 -1.08 -28.75
C ASP A 562 -10.96 -1.73 -27.40
N GLN A 563 -10.05 -2.71 -27.37
CA GLN A 563 -9.58 -3.34 -26.15
C GLN A 563 -8.42 -2.55 -25.57
N THR A 564 -8.68 -1.81 -24.49
CA THR A 564 -7.66 -1.03 -23.78
C THR A 564 -7.16 -1.71 -22.51
N GLY A 565 -7.76 -2.82 -22.10
CA GLY A 565 -7.34 -3.61 -20.95
C GLY A 565 -6.19 -4.57 -21.27
N PHE A 566 -5.16 -4.58 -20.42
CA PHE A 566 -4.00 -5.48 -20.51
C PHE A 566 -3.14 -5.41 -21.78
N ILE A 567 -3.40 -4.44 -22.67
CA ILE A 567 -2.57 -4.18 -23.84
C ILE A 567 -1.58 -3.06 -23.55
N LYS A 568 -0.30 -3.30 -23.85
CA LYS A 568 0.77 -2.33 -23.59
C LYS A 568 0.53 -1.05 -24.40
N GLY A 569 0.67 0.10 -23.73
CA GLY A 569 0.48 1.42 -24.36
C GLY A 569 -0.96 1.95 -24.29
N ARG A 570 -1.96 1.08 -24.18
CA ARG A 570 -3.38 1.47 -24.05
C ARG A 570 -3.74 1.75 -22.59
N GLN A 571 -4.62 2.73 -22.33
CA GLN A 571 -4.91 3.19 -20.96
C GLN A 571 -6.42 3.35 -20.72
N THR A 572 -6.85 3.12 -19.48
CA THR A 572 -8.27 3.13 -19.07
C THR A 572 -8.99 4.44 -19.39
N HIS A 573 -8.33 5.59 -19.22
CA HIS A 573 -8.94 6.90 -19.50
C HIS A 573 -9.15 7.17 -20.99
N ASP A 574 -8.48 6.44 -21.88
CA ASP A 574 -8.72 6.56 -23.32
C ASP A 574 -10.15 6.10 -23.66
N SER A 575 -10.61 5.00 -23.06
CA SER A 575 -11.99 4.51 -23.18
C SER A 575 -13.01 5.46 -22.55
N ILE A 576 -12.69 6.08 -21.41
CA ILE A 576 -13.60 7.05 -20.75
C ILE A 576 -13.79 8.28 -21.64
N ARG A 577 -12.70 8.88 -22.14
CA ARG A 577 -12.76 10.06 -22.99
C ARG A 577 -13.53 9.79 -24.29
N ARG A 578 -13.32 8.62 -24.91
CA ARG A 578 -14.10 8.17 -26.08
C ARG A 578 -15.60 8.10 -25.78
N THR A 579 -15.97 7.44 -24.68
CA THR A 579 -17.38 7.34 -24.25
C THR A 579 -18.01 8.72 -24.05
N LEU A 580 -17.30 9.68 -23.46
CA LEU A 580 -17.82 11.04 -23.25
C LEU A 580 -18.07 11.78 -24.57
N HIS A 581 -17.22 11.60 -25.58
CA HIS A 581 -17.46 12.13 -26.92
C HIS A 581 -18.69 11.55 -27.59
N ILE A 582 -18.83 10.22 -27.56
CA ILE A 582 -20.00 9.52 -28.13
C ILE A 582 -21.29 10.01 -27.47
N LEU A 583 -21.29 10.16 -26.14
CA LEU A 583 -22.43 10.69 -25.40
C LEU A 583 -22.77 12.13 -25.79
N ALA A 584 -21.77 13.00 -25.89
CA ALA A 584 -21.96 14.40 -26.29
C ALA A 584 -22.55 14.48 -27.70
N GLN A 585 -22.05 13.65 -28.62
CA GLN A 585 -22.52 13.61 -30.00
C GLN A 585 -23.95 13.08 -30.11
N ALA A 586 -24.26 11.97 -29.43
CA ALA A 586 -25.61 11.41 -29.41
C ALA A 586 -26.65 12.41 -28.89
N LYS A 587 -26.29 13.21 -27.87
CA LYS A 587 -27.13 14.31 -27.37
C LYS A 587 -27.26 15.43 -28.40
N LYS A 588 -26.15 15.87 -29.02
CA LYS A 588 -26.13 16.96 -30.02
C LYS A 588 -26.97 16.63 -31.25
N GLN A 589 -26.94 15.39 -31.73
CA GLN A 589 -27.69 14.92 -32.90
C GLN A 589 -29.08 14.35 -32.56
N ASN A 590 -29.51 14.44 -31.29
CA ASN A 590 -30.78 13.89 -30.82
C ASN A 590 -30.98 12.39 -31.17
N LEU A 591 -29.92 11.59 -31.13
CA LEU A 591 -29.96 10.16 -31.47
C LEU A 591 -30.60 9.33 -30.36
N SER A 592 -31.38 8.31 -30.76
CA SER A 592 -31.90 7.27 -29.86
C SER A 592 -30.81 6.23 -29.59
N VAL A 593 -30.22 6.27 -28.40
CA VAL A 593 -29.02 5.49 -28.06
C VAL A 593 -29.14 4.83 -26.68
N ALA A 594 -28.61 3.61 -26.55
CA ALA A 594 -28.38 2.94 -25.28
C ALA A 594 -26.89 2.60 -25.12
N LEU A 595 -26.29 3.09 -24.05
CA LEU A 595 -24.98 2.62 -23.59
C LEU A 595 -25.21 1.45 -22.65
N VAL A 596 -24.64 0.29 -22.96
CA VAL A 596 -24.80 -0.92 -22.16
C VAL A 596 -23.43 -1.31 -21.62
N SER A 597 -23.26 -1.26 -20.29
CA SER A 597 -22.08 -1.79 -19.61
C SER A 597 -22.39 -3.22 -19.17
N LEU A 598 -21.79 -4.17 -19.84
CA LEU A 598 -21.94 -5.60 -19.60
C LEU A 598 -21.03 -6.01 -18.43
N ASP A 599 -21.56 -6.76 -17.46
CA ASP A 599 -20.78 -7.36 -16.36
C ASP A 599 -20.63 -8.86 -16.61
N ALA A 600 -19.39 -9.32 -16.78
CA ALA A 600 -19.10 -10.75 -16.96
C ALA A 600 -19.22 -11.51 -15.63
N GLU A 601 -19.87 -12.65 -15.63
CA GLU A 601 -19.97 -13.51 -14.46
C GLU A 601 -18.65 -14.28 -14.25
N LYS A 602 -17.77 -13.77 -13.38
CA LYS A 602 -16.50 -14.42 -13.03
C LYS A 602 -15.65 -14.76 -14.27
N ALA A 603 -15.45 -13.79 -15.16
CA ALA A 603 -14.87 -13.95 -16.50
C ALA A 603 -13.66 -14.89 -16.56
N PHE A 604 -12.63 -14.63 -15.75
CA PHE A 604 -11.41 -15.45 -15.72
C PHE A 604 -11.64 -16.88 -15.27
N ASP A 605 -12.60 -17.12 -14.36
CA ASP A 605 -12.85 -18.43 -13.77
C ASP A 605 -13.72 -19.34 -14.68
N ARG A 606 -14.35 -18.77 -15.71
CA ARG A 606 -15.24 -19.50 -16.64
C ARG A 606 -14.66 -19.77 -18.02
N VAL A 607 -13.46 -19.25 -18.33
CA VAL A 607 -12.78 -19.46 -19.62
C VAL A 607 -12.74 -20.96 -19.95
N ASN A 608 -13.34 -21.33 -21.08
CA ASN A 608 -13.22 -22.67 -21.65
C ASN A 608 -11.88 -22.82 -22.37
N TRP A 609 -11.07 -23.80 -21.96
CA TRP A 609 -9.75 -24.03 -22.53
C TRP A 609 -9.79 -24.50 -23.98
N THR A 610 -10.74 -25.37 -24.34
CA THR A 610 -10.93 -25.85 -25.71
C THR A 610 -11.18 -24.68 -26.66
N PHE A 611 -12.08 -23.78 -26.30
CA PHE A 611 -12.34 -22.56 -27.08
C PHE A 611 -11.08 -21.69 -27.19
N LEU A 612 -10.38 -21.44 -26.07
CA LEU A 612 -9.14 -20.65 -26.06
C LEU A 612 -8.08 -21.22 -27.02
N TYR A 613 -7.88 -22.53 -27.03
CA TYR A 613 -6.89 -23.16 -27.93
C TYR A 613 -7.30 -23.01 -29.39
N LYS A 614 -8.58 -23.20 -29.72
CA LYS A 614 -9.09 -22.97 -31.08
C LYS A 614 -8.93 -21.52 -31.56
N VAL A 615 -9.11 -20.55 -30.66
CA VAL A 615 -8.82 -19.14 -30.99
C VAL A 615 -7.33 -18.94 -31.27
N LEU A 616 -6.43 -19.53 -30.48
CA LEU A 616 -4.99 -19.45 -30.75
C LEU A 616 -4.62 -20.08 -32.10
N GLU A 617 -5.21 -21.23 -32.46
CA GLU A 617 -5.04 -21.86 -33.77
C GLU A 617 -5.50 -20.90 -34.90
N ARG A 618 -6.69 -20.30 -34.75
CA ARG A 618 -7.25 -19.35 -35.74
C ARG A 618 -6.43 -18.07 -35.91
N LEU A 619 -5.76 -17.61 -34.86
CA LEU A 619 -4.83 -16.47 -34.88
C LEU A 619 -3.43 -16.85 -35.38
N GLY A 620 -3.22 -18.09 -35.84
CA GLY A 620 -1.98 -18.51 -36.48
C GLY A 620 -0.84 -18.86 -35.53
N PHE A 621 -1.09 -19.09 -34.24
CA PHE A 621 -0.06 -19.60 -33.34
C PHE A 621 0.31 -21.03 -33.74
N ASN A 622 1.60 -21.34 -33.79
CA ASN A 622 2.05 -22.68 -34.17
C ASN A 622 1.69 -23.74 -33.11
N LYS A 623 1.66 -25.01 -33.55
CA LYS A 623 1.30 -26.15 -32.69
C LYS A 623 2.22 -26.27 -31.48
N GLN A 624 3.52 -26.04 -31.64
CA GLN A 624 4.49 -26.13 -30.54
C GLN A 624 4.14 -25.17 -29.39
N PHE A 625 3.89 -23.90 -29.70
CA PHE A 625 3.55 -22.88 -28.72
C PHE A 625 2.21 -23.18 -28.05
N ILE A 626 1.21 -23.61 -28.83
CA ILE A 626 -0.11 -24.00 -28.30
C ILE A 626 0.03 -25.21 -27.37
N SER A 627 0.80 -26.24 -27.73
CA SER A 627 1.05 -27.40 -26.87
C SER A 627 1.76 -27.01 -25.58
N CYS A 628 2.73 -26.08 -25.64
CA CYS A 628 3.35 -25.53 -24.44
C CYS A 628 2.29 -24.85 -23.53
N LEU A 629 1.38 -24.06 -24.09
CA LEU A 629 0.30 -23.44 -23.31
C LEU A 629 -0.67 -24.46 -22.72
N GLN A 630 -1.07 -25.47 -23.51
CA GLN A 630 -1.93 -26.57 -23.07
C GLN A 630 -1.33 -27.30 -21.86
N SER A 631 -0.01 -27.55 -21.87
CA SER A 631 0.68 -28.22 -20.76
C SER A 631 0.57 -27.48 -19.42
N LEU A 632 0.44 -26.15 -19.42
CA LEU A 632 0.25 -25.35 -18.19
C LEU A 632 -1.14 -25.57 -17.56
N TYR A 633 -2.10 -26.07 -18.34
CA TYR A 633 -3.48 -26.37 -17.92
C TYR A 633 -3.77 -27.88 -17.91
N ASP A 634 -2.75 -28.74 -18.02
CA ASP A 634 -2.91 -30.18 -17.91
C ASP A 634 -3.10 -30.62 -16.45
N LYS A 635 -4.32 -31.07 -16.13
CA LYS A 635 -4.75 -31.59 -14.82
C LYS A 635 -4.32 -30.72 -13.61
N PRO A 636 -4.55 -29.40 -13.62
CA PRO A 636 -4.20 -28.53 -12.49
C PRO A 636 -5.05 -28.87 -11.27
N ARG A 637 -4.42 -28.79 -10.10
CA ARG A 637 -5.03 -29.06 -8.79
C ARG A 637 -4.94 -27.83 -7.91
N ALA A 638 -5.99 -27.57 -7.14
CA ALA A 638 -6.04 -26.47 -6.20
C ALA A 638 -6.37 -26.92 -4.78
N ARG A 639 -5.93 -26.13 -3.81
CA ARG A 639 -6.39 -26.16 -2.41
C ARG A 639 -6.79 -24.76 -1.99
N VAL A 640 -7.84 -24.59 -1.21
CA VAL A 640 -8.24 -23.27 -0.68
C VAL A 640 -7.53 -23.02 0.64
N LYS A 641 -6.98 -21.82 0.81
CA LYS A 641 -6.37 -21.36 2.06
C LYS A 641 -7.32 -20.45 2.82
N ILE A 642 -7.75 -20.90 3.99
CA ILE A 642 -8.69 -20.21 4.87
C ILE A 642 -8.04 -20.06 6.24
N ASN A 643 -7.92 -18.82 6.72
CA ASN A 643 -7.32 -18.50 8.03
C ASN A 643 -5.94 -19.15 8.31
N GLY A 644 -5.18 -19.45 7.25
CA GLY A 644 -3.86 -20.09 7.35
C GLY A 644 -3.85 -21.62 7.21
N HIS A 645 -5.03 -22.26 7.22
CA HIS A 645 -5.21 -23.68 6.99
C HIS A 645 -5.55 -23.96 5.52
N LEU A 646 -5.28 -25.19 5.08
CA LEU A 646 -5.60 -25.65 3.73
C LEU A 646 -6.80 -26.60 3.76
N THR A 647 -7.66 -26.53 2.75
CA THR A 647 -8.69 -27.53 2.44
C THR A 647 -8.07 -28.75 1.75
N ASN A 648 -8.91 -29.74 1.42
CA ASN A 648 -8.49 -30.83 0.55
C ASN A 648 -8.18 -30.34 -0.87
N SER A 649 -7.45 -31.16 -1.63
CA SER A 649 -7.12 -30.88 -3.02
C SER A 649 -8.24 -31.32 -3.96
N PHE A 650 -8.58 -30.47 -4.92
CA PHE A 650 -9.51 -30.77 -6.01
C PHE A 650 -8.91 -30.36 -7.36
N GLN A 651 -9.38 -30.98 -8.45
CA GLN A 651 -8.93 -30.68 -9.82
C GLN A 651 -9.73 -29.52 -10.42
N LEU A 652 -9.08 -28.71 -11.26
CA LEU A 652 -9.72 -27.66 -12.04
C LEU A 652 -9.88 -28.13 -13.49
N TYR A 653 -11.01 -27.79 -14.11
CA TYR A 653 -11.33 -28.17 -15.49
C TYR A 653 -11.57 -26.97 -16.42
N ARG A 654 -11.60 -25.75 -15.87
CA ARG A 654 -11.80 -24.51 -16.62
C ARG A 654 -11.21 -23.33 -15.85
N GLY A 655 -11.17 -22.19 -16.52
CA GLY A 655 -10.75 -20.92 -15.95
C GLY A 655 -9.23 -20.75 -15.94
N THR A 656 -8.81 -19.53 -15.65
CA THR A 656 -7.41 -19.13 -15.66
C THR A 656 -6.99 -18.71 -14.25
N CYS A 657 -5.79 -19.13 -13.83
CA CYS A 657 -5.28 -18.81 -12.51
C CYS A 657 -5.10 -17.30 -12.30
N GLN A 658 -5.90 -16.69 -11.42
CA GLN A 658 -5.77 -15.28 -11.06
C GLN A 658 -4.45 -15.04 -10.31
N GLY A 659 -3.47 -14.41 -10.98
CA GLY A 659 -2.12 -14.18 -10.46
C GLY A 659 -1.00 -14.71 -11.34
N CYS A 660 -1.33 -15.41 -12.43
CA CYS A 660 -0.41 -15.75 -13.51
C CYS A 660 -0.12 -14.52 -14.40
N PRO A 661 1.15 -14.18 -14.68
CA PRO A 661 1.53 -13.10 -15.59
C PRO A 661 0.96 -13.21 -17.01
N LEU A 662 0.80 -14.43 -17.53
CA LEU A 662 0.40 -14.72 -18.91
C LEU A 662 -1.11 -14.60 -19.16
N ASN A 663 -1.93 -14.86 -18.15
CA ASN A 663 -3.38 -15.00 -18.31
C ASN A 663 -4.11 -13.72 -18.75
N PRO A 664 -3.67 -12.50 -18.41
CA PRO A 664 -4.23 -11.28 -18.98
C PRO A 664 -4.14 -11.22 -20.51
N SER A 665 -3.00 -11.62 -21.09
CA SER A 665 -2.80 -11.69 -22.54
C SER A 665 -3.69 -12.75 -23.18
N LEU A 666 -3.78 -13.93 -22.56
CA LEU A 666 -4.69 -14.99 -23.03
C LEU A 666 -6.15 -14.59 -22.96
N PHE A 667 -6.55 -13.81 -21.95
CA PHE A 667 -7.92 -13.31 -21.84
C PHE A 667 -8.24 -12.27 -22.93
N ALA A 668 -7.29 -11.38 -23.26
CA ALA A 668 -7.46 -10.44 -24.37
C ALA A 668 -7.66 -11.18 -25.70
N ILE A 669 -6.89 -12.25 -25.95
CA ILE A 669 -7.05 -13.14 -27.10
C ILE A 669 -8.41 -13.85 -27.06
N PHE A 670 -8.79 -14.41 -25.92
CA PHE A 670 -10.04 -15.15 -25.74
C PHE A 670 -11.29 -14.34 -26.08
N ILE A 671 -11.32 -13.05 -25.73
CA ILE A 671 -12.51 -12.20 -25.91
C ILE A 671 -12.56 -11.51 -27.28
N GLU A 672 -11.46 -11.48 -28.02
CA GLU A 672 -11.38 -10.79 -29.32
C GLU A 672 -12.38 -11.31 -30.38
N PRO A 673 -12.64 -12.63 -30.51
CA PRO A 673 -13.65 -13.14 -31.45
C PRO A 673 -15.06 -12.60 -31.19
N LEU A 674 -15.46 -12.39 -29.92
CA LEU A 674 -16.75 -11.75 -29.60
C LEU A 674 -16.75 -10.28 -30.04
N ALA A 675 -15.65 -9.57 -29.75
CA ALA A 675 -15.53 -8.17 -30.10
C ALA A 675 -15.57 -7.95 -31.62
N GLN A 676 -14.91 -8.82 -32.39
CA GLN A 676 -14.91 -8.79 -33.84
C GLN A 676 -16.28 -9.14 -34.42
N ALA A 677 -16.95 -10.19 -33.94
CA ALA A 677 -18.31 -10.53 -34.36
C ALA A 677 -19.30 -9.37 -34.15
N ILE A 678 -19.16 -8.60 -33.06
CA ILE A 678 -19.99 -7.40 -32.82
C ILE A 678 -19.63 -6.26 -33.78
N ARG A 679 -18.35 -6.09 -34.15
CA ARG A 679 -17.90 -5.05 -35.08
C ARG A 679 -18.44 -5.27 -36.49
N GLU A 680 -18.35 -6.50 -36.98
CA GLU A 680 -18.74 -6.89 -38.35
C GLU A 680 -20.25 -7.01 -38.52
N ASN A 681 -21.00 -7.29 -37.46
CA ASN A 681 -22.44 -7.47 -37.58
C ASN A 681 -23.14 -6.14 -37.94
N ASP A 682 -23.65 -6.07 -39.17
CA ASP A 682 -24.33 -4.90 -39.71
C ASP A 682 -25.70 -4.64 -39.08
N GLU A 683 -26.34 -5.65 -38.49
CA GLU A 683 -27.58 -5.49 -37.73
C GLU A 683 -27.34 -4.85 -36.36
N ILE A 684 -26.09 -4.89 -35.86
CA ILE A 684 -25.69 -4.20 -34.64
C ILE A 684 -25.20 -2.79 -35.00
N LYS A 685 -26.11 -1.82 -35.08
CA LYS A 685 -25.76 -0.42 -35.36
C LYS A 685 -25.22 0.32 -34.14
N GLY A 686 -24.04 0.91 -34.32
CA GLY A 686 -23.33 1.74 -33.35
C GLY A 686 -23.68 3.22 -33.46
N VAL A 687 -22.90 4.08 -32.79
CA VAL A 687 -23.00 5.53 -32.95
C VAL A 687 -21.90 6.01 -33.90
N SER A 688 -22.29 6.59 -35.03
CA SER A 688 -21.36 7.15 -36.01
C SER A 688 -20.88 8.53 -35.60
N PHE A 689 -19.56 8.71 -35.46
CA PHE A 689 -18.94 10.00 -35.19
C PHE A 689 -17.56 10.09 -35.84
N ALA A 690 -17.23 11.26 -36.40
CA ALA A 690 -15.94 11.52 -37.06
C ALA A 690 -15.56 10.45 -38.11
N ASN A 691 -16.54 10.04 -38.93
CA ASN A 691 -16.45 9.01 -39.97
C ASN A 691 -16.11 7.60 -39.46
N ILE A 692 -16.37 7.31 -38.18
CA ILE A 692 -16.16 6.00 -37.56
C ILE A 692 -17.46 5.58 -36.86
N GLU A 693 -17.89 4.33 -37.06
CA GLU A 693 -18.99 3.74 -36.29
C GLU A 693 -18.46 3.12 -34.99
N HIS A 694 -18.89 3.64 -33.84
CA HIS A 694 -18.50 3.11 -32.55
C HIS A 694 -19.56 2.14 -32.02
N LYS A 695 -19.25 0.83 -32.00
CA LYS A 695 -20.14 -0.23 -31.49
C LYS A 695 -19.78 -0.74 -30.10
N ILE A 696 -18.48 -0.91 -29.82
CA ILE A 696 -17.98 -1.58 -28.60
C ILE A 696 -16.72 -0.92 -28.05
N GLY A 697 -16.48 -1.06 -26.75
CA GLY A 697 -15.21 -0.82 -26.07
C GLY A 697 -14.99 -1.83 -24.96
N LEU A 698 -13.74 -2.25 -24.77
CA LEU A 698 -13.39 -3.26 -23.78
C LEU A 698 -12.25 -2.76 -22.88
N PHE A 699 -12.36 -3.07 -21.60
CA PHE A 699 -11.24 -3.05 -20.67
C PHE A 699 -11.20 -4.38 -19.95
N ALA A 700 -10.49 -5.34 -20.54
CA ALA A 700 -10.54 -6.74 -20.13
C ALA A 700 -11.99 -7.27 -20.17
N ASP A 701 -12.55 -7.64 -19.02
CA ASP A 701 -13.91 -8.17 -18.86
C ASP A 701 -14.99 -7.08 -18.75
N ASP A 702 -14.61 -5.82 -18.51
CA ASP A 702 -15.54 -4.68 -18.52
C ASP A 702 -15.81 -4.26 -19.97
N ILE A 703 -16.96 -4.67 -20.53
CA ILE A 703 -17.38 -4.33 -21.90
C ILE A 703 -18.43 -3.22 -21.84
N ILE A 704 -18.28 -2.20 -22.69
CA ILE A 704 -19.30 -1.20 -22.97
C ILE A 704 -19.69 -1.27 -24.45
N THR A 705 -20.99 -1.26 -24.74
CA THR A 705 -21.49 -1.13 -26.11
C THR A 705 -22.25 0.19 -26.28
N TYR A 706 -22.17 0.76 -27.47
CA TYR A 706 -22.87 1.97 -27.87
C TYR A 706 -23.86 1.58 -28.96
N LEU A 707 -25.15 1.51 -28.62
CA LEU A 707 -26.17 0.96 -29.52
C LEU A 707 -27.10 2.08 -29.97
N GLN A 708 -27.17 2.32 -31.28
CA GLN A 708 -28.18 3.18 -31.88
C GLN A 708 -29.44 2.35 -32.18
N ASN A 709 -30.62 2.97 -32.09
CA ASN A 709 -31.93 2.32 -32.26
C ASN A 709 -32.10 1.04 -31.41
N PRO A 710 -32.05 1.13 -30.06
CA PRO A 710 -31.86 -0.04 -29.21
C PRO A 710 -32.98 -1.08 -29.27
N ASN A 711 -34.20 -0.74 -29.72
CA ASN A 711 -35.27 -1.72 -29.90
C ASN A 711 -34.91 -2.84 -30.90
N ILE A 712 -34.09 -2.54 -31.91
CA ILE A 712 -33.66 -3.49 -32.95
C ILE A 712 -32.29 -4.07 -32.60
N THR A 713 -31.36 -3.18 -32.24
CA THR A 713 -29.94 -3.50 -32.03
C THR A 713 -29.70 -4.31 -30.75
N PHE A 714 -30.43 -4.04 -29.67
CA PHE A 714 -30.18 -4.69 -28.38
C PHE A 714 -30.49 -6.21 -28.39
N PRO A 715 -31.61 -6.69 -28.97
CA PRO A 715 -31.85 -8.12 -29.16
C PRO A 715 -30.73 -8.83 -29.95
N LYS A 716 -30.21 -8.19 -31.01
CA LYS A 716 -29.12 -8.76 -31.83
C LYS A 716 -27.82 -8.89 -31.05
N LEU A 717 -27.46 -7.90 -30.25
CA LEU A 717 -26.35 -8.00 -29.30
C LEU A 717 -26.54 -9.16 -28.31
N MET A 718 -27.75 -9.32 -27.75
CA MET A 718 -28.04 -10.40 -26.81
C MET A 718 -27.95 -11.78 -27.46
N SER A 719 -28.31 -11.90 -28.75
CA SER A 719 -28.12 -13.12 -29.55
C SER A 719 -26.64 -13.47 -29.67
N ALA A 720 -25.80 -12.53 -30.12
CA ALA A 720 -24.35 -12.73 -30.26
C ALA A 720 -23.67 -13.11 -28.92
N LEU A 721 -24.10 -12.48 -27.81
CA LEU A 721 -23.61 -12.84 -26.47
C LEU A 721 -24.03 -14.25 -26.04
N THR A 722 -25.22 -14.69 -26.44
CA THR A 722 -25.75 -16.02 -26.09
C THR A 722 -25.03 -17.12 -26.87
N GLU A 723 -24.83 -16.91 -28.17
CA GLU A 723 -24.04 -17.80 -29.03
C GLU A 723 -22.60 -17.93 -28.50
N PHE A 724 -21.92 -16.80 -28.27
CA PHE A 724 -20.57 -16.80 -27.71
C PHE A 724 -20.50 -17.48 -26.33
N SER A 725 -21.53 -17.31 -25.48
CA SER A 725 -21.63 -17.96 -24.18
C SER A 725 -21.65 -19.49 -24.28
N GLN A 726 -22.40 -20.03 -25.25
CA GLN A 726 -22.50 -21.48 -25.49
C GLN A 726 -21.16 -22.09 -25.92
N LEU A 727 -20.39 -21.38 -26.75
CA LEU A 727 -19.11 -21.85 -27.28
C LEU A 727 -17.95 -21.67 -26.28
N SER A 728 -17.88 -20.50 -25.65
CA SER A 728 -16.70 -20.06 -24.88
C SER A 728 -16.82 -20.26 -23.36
N GLY A 729 -18.04 -20.49 -22.86
CA GLY A 729 -18.37 -20.51 -21.43
C GLY A 729 -18.49 -19.12 -20.78
N TYR A 730 -18.30 -18.04 -21.54
CA TYR A 730 -18.47 -16.66 -21.09
C TYR A 730 -19.94 -16.36 -20.76
N SER A 731 -20.24 -15.99 -19.51
CA SER A 731 -21.62 -15.76 -19.06
C SER A 731 -21.83 -14.30 -18.66
N LEU A 732 -22.96 -13.71 -19.08
CA LEU A 732 -23.35 -12.35 -18.72
C LEU A 732 -24.09 -12.32 -17.37
N ASN A 733 -23.71 -11.39 -16.49
CA ASN A 733 -24.44 -11.11 -15.26
C ASN A 733 -25.50 -10.01 -15.48
N ILE A 734 -26.69 -10.43 -15.92
CA ILE A 734 -27.82 -9.53 -16.21
C ILE A 734 -28.14 -8.61 -15.03
N THR A 735 -28.07 -9.10 -13.78
CA THR A 735 -28.42 -8.29 -12.59
C THR A 735 -27.48 -7.12 -12.32
N LYS A 736 -26.26 -7.18 -12.85
CA LYS A 736 -25.23 -6.14 -12.67
C LYS A 736 -24.97 -5.33 -13.92
N THR A 737 -25.35 -5.84 -15.09
CA THR A 737 -25.37 -5.08 -16.34
C THR A 737 -26.14 -3.78 -16.13
N GLN A 738 -25.53 -2.67 -16.52
CA GLN A 738 -26.09 -1.33 -16.37
C GLN A 738 -26.34 -0.71 -17.73
N VAL A 739 -27.42 0.05 -17.86
CA VAL A 739 -27.79 0.74 -19.09
C VAL A 739 -27.92 2.23 -18.81
N LEU A 740 -27.47 3.06 -19.75
CA LEU A 740 -27.72 4.49 -19.78
C LEU A 740 -28.34 4.85 -21.14
N THR A 741 -29.59 5.30 -21.11
CA THR A 741 -30.32 5.67 -22.34
C THR A 741 -30.21 7.17 -22.62
N ILE A 742 -30.11 7.54 -23.90
CA ILE A 742 -30.21 8.91 -24.42
C ILE A 742 -31.35 8.92 -25.45
N ASN A 743 -32.31 9.82 -25.27
CA ASN A 743 -33.47 10.00 -26.16
C ASN A 743 -34.19 8.68 -26.52
N TYR A 744 -34.17 7.72 -25.59
CA TYR A 744 -34.71 6.38 -25.78
C TYR A 744 -35.47 5.92 -24.54
N SER A 745 -36.68 5.42 -24.80
CA SER A 745 -37.53 4.72 -23.84
C SER A 745 -37.80 3.31 -24.38
N PRO A 746 -37.42 2.25 -23.66
CA PRO A 746 -37.59 0.90 -24.16
C PRO A 746 -39.05 0.49 -24.24
N SER A 747 -39.38 -0.28 -25.28
CA SER A 747 -40.71 -0.85 -25.48
C SER A 747 -41.08 -1.83 -24.35
N LYS A 748 -42.38 -2.09 -24.19
CA LYS A 748 -42.88 -3.03 -23.18
C LYS A 748 -42.23 -4.42 -23.32
N LEU A 749 -42.15 -4.91 -24.56
CA LEU A 749 -41.48 -6.18 -24.89
C LEU A 749 -40.02 -6.20 -24.42
N VAL A 750 -39.23 -5.18 -24.75
CA VAL A 750 -37.80 -5.12 -24.34
C VAL A 750 -37.65 -5.09 -22.82
N ARG A 751 -38.52 -4.36 -22.11
CA ARG A 751 -38.50 -4.30 -20.63
C ARG A 751 -38.86 -5.63 -19.98
N GLU A 752 -39.82 -6.36 -20.55
CA GLU A 752 -40.28 -7.66 -20.03
C GLU A 752 -39.28 -8.78 -20.33
N THR A 753 -38.74 -8.84 -21.55
CA THR A 753 -37.71 -9.80 -21.95
C THR A 753 -36.41 -9.58 -21.19
N TYR A 754 -35.97 -8.33 -21.07
CA TYR A 754 -34.69 -7.97 -20.47
C TYR A 754 -34.90 -7.12 -19.22
N ARG A 755 -34.87 -7.79 -18.05
CA ARG A 755 -35.09 -7.22 -16.71
C ARG A 755 -33.92 -6.33 -16.23
N LEU A 756 -33.49 -5.39 -17.05
CA LEU A 756 -32.45 -4.40 -16.78
C LEU A 756 -33.04 -3.12 -16.18
N ARG A 757 -32.17 -2.32 -15.53
CA ARG A 757 -32.55 -1.00 -15.01
C ARG A 757 -32.42 0.05 -16.12
N TRP A 758 -33.44 0.13 -16.98
CA TRP A 758 -33.48 1.03 -18.13
C TRP A 758 -33.58 2.53 -17.77
N ASP A 759 -34.17 2.86 -16.62
CA ASP A 759 -34.44 4.26 -16.21
C ASP A 759 -33.27 4.91 -15.44
N ALA A 760 -32.08 4.32 -15.49
CA ALA A 760 -30.92 4.85 -14.80
C ALA A 760 -30.45 6.19 -15.40
N LYS A 761 -30.25 7.20 -14.55
CA LYS A 761 -29.74 8.53 -14.95
C LYS A 761 -28.21 8.59 -15.08
N LYS A 762 -27.51 7.59 -14.52
CA LYS A 762 -26.06 7.51 -14.50
C LYS A 762 -25.58 6.06 -14.57
N LEU A 763 -24.39 5.88 -15.12
CA LEU A 763 -23.69 4.62 -15.31
C LEU A 763 -22.35 4.66 -14.58
N ARG A 764 -21.94 3.58 -13.92
CA ARG A 764 -20.56 3.45 -13.44
C ARG A 764 -19.72 2.70 -14.47
N TYR A 765 -18.75 3.38 -15.08
CA TYR A 765 -17.85 2.80 -16.07
C TYR A 765 -16.40 3.05 -15.66
N LEU A 766 -15.58 2.00 -15.59
CA LEU A 766 -14.16 2.09 -15.23
C LEU A 766 -13.92 2.98 -14.00
N GLY A 767 -14.70 2.79 -12.94
CA GLY A 767 -14.53 3.52 -11.67
C GLY A 767 -15.05 4.96 -11.63
N VAL A 768 -15.53 5.56 -12.73
CA VAL A 768 -16.18 6.87 -12.75
C VAL A 768 -17.68 6.76 -12.98
N PHE A 769 -18.44 7.74 -12.48
CA PHE A 769 -19.86 7.90 -12.83
C PHE A 769 -20.00 8.79 -14.06
N ILE A 770 -20.71 8.28 -15.06
CA ILE A 770 -21.05 8.97 -16.29
C ILE A 770 -22.55 9.23 -16.29
N SER A 771 -22.97 10.41 -16.73
CA SER A 771 -24.36 10.89 -16.77
C SER A 771 -24.74 11.28 -18.19
N ARG A 772 -26.06 11.45 -18.43
CA ARG A 772 -26.58 12.01 -19.70
C ARG A 772 -26.12 13.46 -19.91
N ASP A 773 -25.82 14.16 -18.83
CA ASP A 773 -25.31 15.52 -18.86
C ASP A 773 -23.85 15.59 -18.38
N LEU A 774 -22.99 16.22 -19.18
CA LEU A 774 -21.58 16.42 -18.85
C LEU A 774 -21.40 17.40 -17.68
N ASP A 775 -22.35 18.30 -17.44
CA ASP A 775 -22.30 19.26 -16.33
C ASP A 775 -22.39 18.59 -14.95
N GLU A 776 -23.00 17.40 -14.87
CA GLU A 776 -23.10 16.64 -13.62
C GLU A 776 -21.82 15.87 -13.26
N LEU A 777 -20.85 15.77 -14.17
CA LEU A 777 -19.65 14.95 -13.97
C LEU A 777 -18.85 15.38 -12.73
N PHE A 778 -18.79 16.68 -12.44
CA PHE A 778 -18.09 17.19 -11.26
C PHE A 778 -18.74 16.73 -9.96
N SER A 779 -20.05 16.96 -9.79
CA SER A 779 -20.77 16.66 -8.54
C SER A 779 -20.82 15.15 -8.28
N LEU A 780 -21.06 14.36 -9.31
CA LEU A 780 -21.16 12.90 -9.23
C LEU A 780 -19.84 12.22 -8.82
N ASN A 781 -18.71 12.78 -9.24
CA ASN A 781 -17.39 12.18 -9.02
C ASN A 781 -16.57 12.91 -7.94
N PHE A 782 -16.25 14.19 -8.16
CA PHE A 782 -15.42 14.98 -7.25
C PHE A 782 -16.16 15.37 -5.97
N GLY A 783 -17.47 15.65 -6.04
CA GLY A 783 -18.30 15.90 -4.86
C GLY A 783 -18.31 14.69 -3.91
N LYS A 784 -18.68 13.52 -4.44
CA LYS A 784 -18.66 12.25 -3.69
C LYS A 784 -17.28 11.88 -3.15
N LEU A 785 -16.22 12.10 -3.93
CA LEU A 785 -14.85 11.88 -3.48
C LEU A 785 -14.51 12.81 -2.30
N THR A 786 -14.89 14.08 -2.39
CA THR A 786 -14.63 15.08 -1.33
C THR A 786 -15.32 14.69 -0.03
N GLU A 787 -16.59 14.27 -0.06
CA GLU A 787 -17.30 13.78 1.12
C GLU A 787 -16.63 12.56 1.74
N THR A 788 -16.19 11.62 0.90
CA THR A 788 -15.52 10.40 1.36
C THR A 788 -14.19 10.74 2.02
N ILE A 789 -13.41 11.64 1.41
CA ILE A 789 -12.14 12.12 1.98
C ILE A 789 -12.38 12.85 3.30
N GLN A 790 -13.40 13.69 3.40
CA GLN A 790 -13.73 14.37 4.66
C GLN A 790 -14.02 13.37 5.79
N LYS A 791 -14.80 12.32 5.50
CA LYS A 791 -15.10 11.23 6.45
C LYS A 791 -13.81 10.47 6.84
N ASP A 792 -12.99 10.11 5.86
CA ASP A 792 -11.72 9.43 6.07
C ASP A 792 -10.74 10.26 6.92
N LEU A 793 -10.55 11.53 6.59
CA LEU A 793 -9.67 12.44 7.33
C LEU A 793 -10.17 12.67 8.77
N ALA A 794 -11.48 12.77 8.98
CA ALA A 794 -12.07 12.89 10.31
C ALA A 794 -11.82 11.64 11.17
N LEU A 795 -11.95 10.45 10.58
CA LEU A 795 -11.61 9.19 11.23
C LEU A 795 -10.12 9.11 11.53
N TRP A 796 -9.25 9.42 10.56
CA TRP A 796 -7.80 9.30 10.71
C TRP A 796 -7.22 10.33 11.68
N THR A 797 -7.85 11.49 11.85
CA THR A 797 -7.46 12.48 12.87
C THR A 797 -7.54 11.90 14.29
N ARG A 798 -8.46 10.95 14.54
CA ARG A 798 -8.60 10.30 15.86
C ARG A 798 -7.50 9.29 16.16
N LEU A 799 -6.71 8.89 15.16
CA LEU A 799 -5.67 7.85 15.26
C LEU A 799 -4.37 8.31 15.94
N LEU A 800 -4.26 9.60 16.32
CA LEU A 800 -3.07 10.19 16.96
C LEU A 800 -1.77 9.96 16.15
N LEU A 801 -1.87 10.20 14.84
CA LEU A 801 -0.76 10.10 13.89
C LEU A 801 0.21 11.26 14.04
N ASP A 802 1.50 11.00 13.80
CA ASP A 802 2.51 12.06 13.76
C ASP A 802 2.43 12.91 12.47
N PHE A 803 3.27 13.93 12.37
CA PHE A 803 3.26 14.87 11.25
C PHE A 803 3.59 14.20 9.91
N THR A 804 4.64 13.37 9.86
CA THR A 804 5.05 12.68 8.63
C THR A 804 4.05 11.63 8.18
N ALA A 805 3.53 10.82 9.09
CA ALA A 805 2.53 9.80 8.76
C ALA A 805 1.29 10.42 8.09
N ARG A 806 0.84 11.60 8.54
CA ARG A 806 -0.28 12.30 7.92
C ARG A 806 0.02 12.79 6.51
N MET A 807 1.23 13.31 6.26
CA MET A 807 1.63 13.67 4.91
C MET A 807 1.73 12.46 3.98
N GLU A 808 2.22 11.32 4.48
CA GLU A 808 2.29 10.08 3.71
C GLU A 808 0.89 9.55 3.37
N ILE A 809 -0.08 9.65 4.28
CA ILE A 809 -1.48 9.34 3.97
C ILE A 809 -2.01 10.19 2.82
N VAL A 810 -1.68 11.49 2.79
CA VAL A 810 -2.06 12.35 1.67
C VAL A 810 -1.42 11.87 0.36
N ARG A 811 -0.13 11.52 0.38
CA ARG A 811 0.61 11.03 -0.82
C ARG A 811 0.14 9.66 -1.30
N MET A 812 -0.13 8.73 -0.38
CA MET A 812 -0.37 7.32 -0.70
C MET A 812 -1.86 6.98 -0.84
N ASN A 813 -2.76 7.80 -0.27
CA ASN A 813 -4.19 7.54 -0.32
C ASN A 813 -4.97 8.63 -1.06
N LEU A 814 -4.80 9.91 -0.70
CA LEU A 814 -5.59 11.00 -1.30
C LEU A 814 -5.16 11.28 -2.73
N LEU A 815 -3.85 11.49 -2.97
CA LEU A 815 -3.34 11.85 -4.29
C LEU A 815 -3.75 10.83 -5.38
N PRO A 816 -3.59 9.49 -5.21
CA PRO A 816 -3.98 8.54 -6.25
C PRO A 816 -5.46 8.59 -6.60
N ARG A 817 -6.34 8.84 -5.62
CA ARG A 817 -7.80 8.95 -5.83
C ARG A 817 -8.16 10.20 -6.64
N PHE A 818 -7.55 11.33 -6.34
CA PHE A 818 -7.74 12.56 -7.12
C PHE A 818 -7.11 12.44 -8.51
N LEU A 819 -5.89 11.92 -8.60
CA LEU A 819 -5.15 11.78 -9.85
C LEU A 819 -5.91 10.88 -10.84
N TYR A 820 -6.56 9.81 -10.35
CA TYR A 820 -7.43 8.99 -11.19
C TYR A 820 -8.54 9.80 -11.87
N LEU A 821 -9.25 10.65 -11.11
CA LEU A 821 -10.30 11.51 -11.66
C LEU A 821 -9.72 12.61 -12.56
N PHE A 822 -8.57 13.20 -12.20
CA PHE A 822 -7.89 14.20 -13.02
C PHE A 822 -7.44 13.66 -14.39
N MET A 823 -7.09 12.37 -14.46
CA MET A 823 -6.75 11.71 -15.73
C MET A 823 -7.98 11.23 -16.51
N SER A 824 -9.08 10.91 -15.81
CA SER A 824 -10.26 10.31 -16.43
C SER A 824 -11.26 11.32 -16.96
N LEU A 825 -11.40 12.48 -16.30
CA LEU A 825 -12.47 13.44 -16.58
C LEU A 825 -11.89 14.73 -17.17
N PRO A 826 -12.29 15.13 -18.39
CA PRO A 826 -11.84 16.36 -19.02
C PRO A 826 -12.74 17.54 -18.62
N ILE A 827 -12.74 17.87 -17.32
CA ILE A 827 -13.59 18.94 -16.78
C ILE A 827 -12.74 20.06 -16.19
N ARG A 828 -13.19 21.30 -16.37
CA ARG A 828 -12.58 22.47 -15.72
C ARG A 828 -12.94 22.51 -14.25
N ILE A 829 -11.92 22.53 -13.39
CA ILE A 829 -12.08 22.63 -11.94
C ILE A 829 -11.71 24.05 -11.49
N SER A 830 -12.67 24.74 -10.86
CA SER A 830 -12.43 26.08 -10.35
C SER A 830 -11.40 26.13 -9.21
N ASN A 831 -10.71 27.26 -9.08
CA ASN A 831 -9.71 27.49 -8.04
C ASN A 831 -10.27 27.35 -6.60
N THR A 832 -11.56 27.65 -6.40
CA THR A 832 -12.22 27.55 -5.10
C THR A 832 -12.20 26.12 -4.54
N HIS A 833 -12.37 25.11 -5.40
CA HIS A 833 -12.31 23.70 -5.01
C HIS A 833 -10.90 23.28 -4.60
N PHE A 834 -9.87 23.66 -5.36
CA PHE A 834 -8.48 23.41 -4.96
C PHE A 834 -8.14 24.03 -3.61
N HIS A 835 -8.60 25.27 -3.36
CA HIS A 835 -8.43 25.93 -2.06
C HIS A 835 -9.21 25.25 -0.93
N ALA A 836 -10.37 24.65 -1.22
CA ALA A 836 -11.10 23.85 -0.24
C ALA A 836 -10.34 22.55 0.10
N TRP A 837 -9.81 21.85 -0.90
CA TRP A 837 -9.00 20.64 -0.68
C TRP A 837 -7.69 20.93 0.05
N ASP A 838 -6.98 22.01 -0.30
CA ASP A 838 -5.77 22.45 0.41
C ASP A 838 -6.06 22.77 1.89
N ARG A 839 -7.20 23.41 2.18
CA ARG A 839 -7.65 23.69 3.55
C ARG A 839 -7.95 22.40 4.32
N LEU A 840 -8.64 21.44 3.71
CA LEU A 840 -8.93 20.13 4.33
C LEU A 840 -7.64 19.37 4.65
N ILE A 841 -6.73 19.29 3.68
CA ILE A 841 -5.43 18.62 3.82
C ILE A 841 -4.58 19.31 4.88
N SER A 842 -4.52 20.65 4.87
CA SER A 842 -3.79 21.43 5.87
C SER A 842 -4.34 21.18 7.27
N ARG A 843 -5.65 21.28 7.48
CA ARG A 843 -6.28 21.03 8.79
C ARG A 843 -5.96 19.63 9.31
N PHE A 844 -5.94 18.63 8.43
CA PHE A 844 -5.55 17.25 8.78
C PHE A 844 -4.06 17.15 9.17
N ILE A 845 -3.16 17.66 8.32
CA ILE A 845 -1.69 17.65 8.54
C ILE A 845 -1.29 18.37 9.84
N TRP A 846 -2.09 19.34 10.28
CA TRP A 846 -1.84 20.07 11.52
C TRP A 846 -2.72 19.63 12.71
N SER A 847 -3.55 18.59 12.59
CA SER A 847 -4.44 18.09 13.66
C SER A 847 -5.37 19.18 14.20
N GLY A 848 -5.84 20.08 13.33
CA GLY A 848 -6.63 21.25 13.72
C GLY A 848 -5.83 22.36 14.42
N THR A 849 -4.53 22.20 14.65
CA THR A 849 -3.67 23.27 15.18
C THR A 849 -3.28 24.27 14.09
N ARG A 850 -2.83 25.46 14.50
CA ARG A 850 -2.38 26.50 13.57
C ARG A 850 -1.13 26.04 12.81
N PRO A 851 -1.11 26.14 11.46
CA PRO A 851 0.07 25.83 10.67
C PRO A 851 1.29 26.65 11.09
N ARG A 852 2.45 25.99 11.29
CA ARG A 852 3.72 26.68 11.60
C ARG A 852 4.50 27.08 10.36
N ILE A 853 4.31 26.33 9.28
CA ILE A 853 4.98 26.51 7.99
C ILE A 853 3.90 26.76 6.94
N LYS A 854 4.18 27.63 5.96
CA LYS A 854 3.27 27.91 4.85
C LYS A 854 2.99 26.61 4.08
N PHE A 855 1.74 26.39 3.69
CA PHE A 855 1.33 25.17 2.98
C PHE A 855 2.12 24.95 1.69
N LYS A 856 2.34 26.02 0.91
CA LYS A 856 3.16 26.00 -0.32
C LYS A 856 4.60 25.53 -0.07
N THR A 857 5.22 25.88 1.06
CA THR A 857 6.57 25.41 1.42
C THR A 857 6.60 23.89 1.63
N LEU A 858 5.51 23.29 2.13
CA LEU A 858 5.43 21.83 2.24
C LEU A 858 5.37 21.15 0.86
N GLN A 859 4.85 21.83 -0.16
CA GLN A 859 4.68 21.32 -1.52
C GLN A 859 5.96 21.35 -2.37
N ILE A 860 6.94 22.19 -1.99
CA ILE A 860 8.26 22.23 -2.61
C ILE A 860 8.95 20.86 -2.50
N ASN A 861 9.80 20.53 -3.47
CA ASN A 861 10.56 19.28 -3.46
C ASN A 861 11.51 19.18 -2.25
N ARG A 862 11.87 17.95 -1.88
CA ARG A 862 12.65 17.65 -0.66
C ARG A 862 14.10 18.15 -0.75
N ASP A 863 14.70 18.06 -1.93
CA ASP A 863 16.02 18.59 -2.28
C ASP A 863 16.08 20.12 -2.25
N GLN A 864 14.94 20.80 -2.39
CA GLN A 864 14.83 22.26 -2.30
C GLN A 864 14.31 22.75 -0.94
N GLY A 865 14.36 21.90 0.09
CA GLY A 865 13.98 22.26 1.47
C GLY A 865 12.49 22.16 1.78
N GLY A 866 11.67 21.67 0.85
CA GLY A 866 10.28 21.32 1.11
C GLY A 866 10.11 19.89 1.63
N LEU A 867 8.89 19.35 1.56
CA LEU A 867 8.58 17.98 1.94
C LEU A 867 7.96 17.15 0.82
N ALA A 868 7.80 17.74 -0.37
CA ALA A 868 7.09 17.18 -1.53
C ALA A 868 5.66 16.75 -1.19
N LEU A 869 4.92 17.59 -0.44
CA LEU A 869 3.48 17.43 -0.30
C LEU A 869 2.81 17.62 -1.67
N PRO A 870 1.85 16.77 -2.09
CA PRO A 870 1.24 16.90 -3.40
C PRO A 870 0.56 18.24 -3.61
N ASN A 871 0.82 18.89 -4.75
CA ASN A 871 0.03 20.02 -5.24
C ASN A 871 -1.06 19.51 -6.18
N LEU A 872 -2.30 19.39 -5.68
CA LEU A 872 -3.40 18.81 -6.44
C LEU A 872 -3.70 19.57 -7.73
N ARG A 873 -3.53 20.91 -7.75
CA ARG A 873 -3.77 21.72 -8.93
C ARG A 873 -2.75 21.44 -10.03
N GLU A 874 -1.49 21.28 -9.66
CA GLU A 874 -0.43 20.98 -10.62
C GLU A 874 -0.49 19.55 -11.14
N TYR A 875 -0.91 18.60 -10.29
CA TYR A 875 -1.22 17.24 -10.75
C TYR A 875 -2.42 17.23 -11.71
N TYR A 876 -3.44 18.04 -11.44
CA TYR A 876 -4.56 18.23 -12.36
C TYR A 876 -4.09 18.80 -13.70
N TYR A 877 -3.34 19.90 -13.71
CA TYR A 877 -2.79 20.47 -14.95
C TYR A 877 -1.90 19.48 -15.71
N ALA A 878 -0.99 18.78 -15.03
CA ALA A 878 -0.16 17.76 -15.65
C ALA A 878 -0.98 16.59 -16.24
N ALA A 879 -2.08 16.20 -15.61
CA ALA A 879 -2.98 15.17 -16.11
C ALA A 879 -3.75 15.64 -17.36
N GLN A 880 -4.24 16.89 -17.37
CA GLN A 880 -4.96 17.46 -18.51
C GLN A 880 -4.04 17.71 -19.71
N MET A 881 -2.81 18.19 -19.47
CA MET A 881 -1.79 18.38 -20.51
C MET A 881 -1.40 17.08 -21.22
N ARG A 882 -1.57 15.90 -20.58
CA ARG A 882 -1.29 14.61 -21.23
C ARG A 882 -2.06 14.47 -22.55
N PHE A 883 -3.33 14.88 -22.60
CA PHE A 883 -4.13 14.77 -23.83
C PHE A 883 -3.56 15.64 -24.94
N MET A 884 -3.09 16.84 -24.61
CA MET A 884 -2.45 17.75 -25.56
C MET A 884 -1.13 17.18 -26.10
N VAL A 885 -0.33 16.56 -25.22
CA VAL A 885 0.89 15.85 -25.62
C VAL A 885 0.55 14.67 -26.56
N CYS A 886 -0.55 13.96 -26.29
CA CYS A 886 -1.03 12.88 -27.16
C CYS A 886 -1.49 13.39 -28.54
N TRP A 887 -2.04 14.61 -28.67
CA TRP A 887 -2.36 15.19 -29.98
C TRP A 887 -1.11 15.39 -30.86
N CYS A 888 0.04 15.67 -30.26
CA CYS A 888 1.30 15.84 -30.97
C CYS A 888 1.96 14.52 -31.40
N SER A 889 1.52 13.38 -30.85
CA SER A 889 2.19 12.10 -31.09
C SER A 889 1.70 11.44 -32.38
N PRO A 890 2.60 10.98 -33.28
CA PRO A 890 2.20 10.18 -34.44
C PRO A 890 1.91 8.71 -34.07
N GLU A 891 2.38 8.23 -32.91
CA GLU A 891 2.08 6.88 -32.41
C GLU A 891 0.57 6.65 -32.19
N MET A 892 0.17 5.37 -32.19
CA MET A 892 -1.15 4.75 -31.89
C MET A 892 -2.28 5.76 -31.67
N GLU A 893 -3.33 5.69 -32.49
CA GLU A 893 -4.44 6.64 -32.44
C GLU A 893 -5.64 6.09 -31.65
N PRO A 894 -5.67 6.19 -30.30
CA PRO A 894 -6.84 5.72 -29.56
C PRO A 894 -8.10 6.40 -30.09
N GLY A 895 -9.25 5.71 -30.06
CA GLY A 895 -10.47 6.20 -30.70
C GLY A 895 -10.91 7.63 -30.31
N TRP A 896 -10.60 8.09 -29.08
CA TRP A 896 -10.86 9.50 -28.71
C TRP A 896 -9.97 10.50 -29.46
N LYS A 897 -8.71 10.16 -29.74
CA LYS A 897 -7.77 11.01 -30.49
C LYS A 897 -8.22 11.11 -31.94
N GLN A 898 -8.61 9.99 -32.55
CA GLN A 898 -9.15 9.98 -33.91
C GLN A 898 -10.38 10.89 -34.02
N ILE A 899 -11.31 10.78 -33.06
CA ILE A 899 -12.47 11.67 -32.96
C ILE A 899 -12.01 13.14 -32.95
N GLU A 900 -11.10 13.53 -32.07
CA GLU A 900 -10.70 14.93 -31.91
C GLU A 900 -9.88 15.48 -33.07
N LEU A 901 -9.10 14.64 -33.77
CA LEU A 901 -8.29 15.04 -34.92
C LEU A 901 -9.10 15.15 -36.21
N ARG A 902 -10.16 14.34 -36.34
CA ARG A 902 -11.04 14.31 -37.54
C ARG A 902 -12.29 15.18 -37.39
N HIS A 903 -12.59 15.63 -36.18
CA HIS A 903 -13.76 16.47 -35.89
C HIS A 903 -13.43 17.96 -36.00
N GLY A 904 -14.11 18.65 -36.91
CA GLY A 904 -13.91 20.08 -37.18
C GLY A 904 -12.85 20.34 -38.26
N GLY A 905 -12.86 21.55 -38.82
CA GLY A 905 -11.96 21.92 -39.93
C GLY A 905 -10.51 22.19 -39.51
N VAL A 906 -10.22 22.31 -38.21
CA VAL A 906 -8.89 22.67 -37.69
C VAL A 906 -8.46 21.68 -36.59
N GLN A 907 -7.32 21.04 -36.77
CA GLN A 907 -6.77 20.07 -35.81
C GLN A 907 -6.40 20.76 -34.48
N PRO A 908 -6.73 20.18 -33.31
CA PRO A 908 -6.57 20.86 -32.02
C PRO A 908 -5.12 21.18 -31.65
N GLN A 909 -4.15 20.37 -32.08
CA GLN A 909 -2.71 20.61 -31.82
C GLN A 909 -2.19 21.90 -32.45
N THR A 910 -2.74 22.36 -33.59
CA THR A 910 -2.26 23.58 -34.27
C THR A 910 -2.56 24.83 -33.44
N ARG A 911 -3.57 24.76 -32.56
CA ARG A 911 -3.99 25.85 -31.68
C ARG A 911 -3.10 25.98 -30.43
N LEU A 912 -2.29 24.97 -30.09
CA LEU A 912 -1.48 24.97 -28.86
C LEU A 912 -0.46 26.09 -28.78
N GLY A 913 0.07 26.54 -29.92
CA GLY A 913 1.10 27.58 -29.95
C GLY A 913 0.58 29.01 -30.14
N GLY A 914 -0.74 29.18 -30.35
CA GLY A 914 -1.35 30.47 -30.65
C GLY A 914 -2.29 30.99 -29.56
N LYS A 915 -2.91 32.15 -29.83
CA LYS A 915 -3.97 32.69 -28.98
C LYS A 915 -5.20 31.78 -29.06
N ILE A 916 -5.59 31.17 -27.96
CA ILE A 916 -6.78 30.31 -27.90
C ILE A 916 -8.04 31.17 -28.02
N VAL A 917 -8.70 31.07 -29.18
CA VAL A 917 -10.04 31.59 -29.47
C VAL A 917 -11.02 30.43 -29.44
N LEU A 918 -12.15 30.59 -28.75
CA LEU A 918 -13.16 29.54 -28.61
C LEU A 918 -13.95 29.35 -29.90
N ASP A 919 -14.11 28.11 -30.32
CA ASP A 919 -15.06 27.75 -31.37
C ASP A 919 -16.39 27.34 -30.73
N GLN A 920 -17.43 28.16 -30.93
CA GLN A 920 -18.78 27.90 -30.40
C GLN A 920 -19.43 26.67 -31.05
N SER A 921 -19.03 26.31 -32.26
CA SER A 921 -19.51 25.13 -32.98
C SER A 921 -18.71 23.86 -32.66
N GLY A 922 -17.54 24.06 -32.01
CA GLY A 922 -16.54 23.05 -31.71
C GLY A 922 -16.94 22.07 -30.62
N ASN A 923 -16.12 21.04 -30.45
CA ASN A 923 -16.33 20.01 -29.45
C ASN A 923 -16.05 20.54 -28.04
N ARG A 924 -17.06 20.55 -27.18
CA ARG A 924 -16.97 21.03 -25.78
C ARG A 924 -15.76 20.48 -25.03
N ILE A 925 -15.45 19.19 -25.16
CA ILE A 925 -14.33 18.53 -24.45
C ILE A 925 -12.99 19.07 -24.95
N VAL A 926 -12.85 19.31 -26.25
CA VAL A 926 -11.65 19.91 -26.86
C VAL A 926 -11.50 21.37 -26.41
N GLU A 927 -12.57 22.16 -26.48
CA GLU A 927 -12.55 23.56 -26.06
C GLU A 927 -12.24 23.73 -24.57
N ASP A 928 -12.84 22.91 -23.69
CA ASP A 928 -12.51 22.92 -22.26
C ASP A 928 -11.04 22.52 -22.02
N THR A 929 -10.50 21.58 -22.81
CA THR A 929 -9.07 21.19 -22.75
C THR A 929 -8.17 22.37 -23.14
N LEU A 930 -8.48 23.09 -24.22
CA LEU A 930 -7.72 24.26 -24.68
C LEU A 930 -7.83 25.45 -23.73
N LEU A 931 -8.97 25.64 -23.06
CA LEU A 931 -9.10 26.65 -22.00
C LEU A 931 -8.19 26.35 -20.80
N ILE A 932 -8.07 25.08 -20.41
CA ILE A 932 -7.12 24.66 -19.37
C ILE A 932 -5.69 24.94 -19.82
N TRP A 933 -5.38 24.71 -21.10
CA TRP A 933 -4.07 25.05 -21.65
C TRP A 933 -3.76 26.55 -21.51
N LYS A 934 -4.71 27.40 -21.89
CA LYS A 934 -4.60 28.86 -21.72
C LYS A 934 -4.32 29.25 -20.27
N GLU A 935 -5.07 28.70 -19.31
CA GLU A 935 -4.83 28.95 -17.88
C GLU A 935 -3.41 28.56 -17.44
N ILE A 936 -2.86 27.46 -17.98
CA ILE A 936 -1.51 27.00 -17.67
C ILE A 936 -0.48 27.97 -18.28
N VAL A 937 -0.66 28.36 -19.54
CA VAL A 937 0.24 29.30 -20.23
C VAL A 937 0.32 30.62 -19.48
N ASP A 938 -0.83 31.18 -19.09
CA ASP A 938 -0.91 32.45 -18.36
C ASP A 938 -0.25 32.33 -16.99
N LYS A 939 -0.56 31.26 -16.24
CA LYS A 939 -0.04 31.06 -14.88
C LYS A 939 1.47 30.86 -14.83
N TYR A 940 2.04 30.13 -15.80
CA TYR A 940 3.46 29.78 -15.84
C TYR A 940 4.26 30.65 -16.81
N LYS A 941 3.66 31.73 -17.33
CA LYS A 941 4.29 32.71 -18.24
C LYS A 941 4.96 32.03 -19.43
N LEU A 942 4.25 31.11 -20.09
CA LEU A 942 4.78 30.30 -21.19
C LEU A 942 4.56 30.94 -22.58
N ALA A 943 3.93 32.11 -22.66
CA ALA A 943 3.53 32.76 -23.91
C ALA A 943 4.68 32.86 -24.93
N ASP A 944 5.89 33.21 -24.47
CA ASP A 944 7.06 33.42 -25.33
C ASP A 944 7.62 32.12 -25.95
N VAL A 945 7.35 30.97 -25.33
CA VAL A 945 7.89 29.67 -25.75
C VAL A 945 6.88 28.76 -26.43
N ILE A 946 5.57 28.96 -26.20
CA ILE A 946 4.54 28.12 -26.81
C ILE A 946 4.41 28.31 -28.32
N GLY A 947 4.83 29.46 -28.87
CA GLY A 947 4.83 29.69 -30.32
C GLY A 947 5.56 28.60 -31.10
N LEU A 948 6.51 27.89 -30.46
CA LEU A 948 7.19 26.74 -31.04
C LEU A 948 6.25 25.56 -31.36
N GLN A 949 5.07 25.50 -30.74
CA GLN A 949 4.07 24.47 -31.04
C GLN A 949 3.24 24.79 -32.28
N MET A 950 3.36 26.00 -32.85
CA MET A 950 2.64 26.37 -34.07
C MET A 950 3.19 25.64 -35.28
N TRP A 951 2.29 25.35 -36.21
CA TRP A 951 2.64 24.82 -37.52
C TRP A 951 2.92 25.97 -38.47
N PRO A 952 3.99 25.92 -39.30
CA PRO A 952 4.27 26.99 -40.27
C PRO A 952 3.06 27.31 -41.16
N THR A 953 2.33 26.29 -41.62
CA THR A 953 1.13 26.43 -42.47
C THR A 953 -0.10 27.01 -41.77
N CYS A 954 -0.15 26.97 -40.44
CA CYS A 954 -1.26 27.49 -39.65
C CYS A 954 -0.85 28.72 -38.82
N ASN A 955 0.29 29.34 -39.13
CA ASN A 955 0.81 30.47 -38.40
C ASN A 955 0.55 31.78 -39.16
N PRO A 956 -0.39 32.63 -38.69
CA PRO A 956 -0.72 33.89 -39.36
C PRO A 956 0.46 34.88 -39.37
N ASN A 957 1.47 34.69 -38.51
CA ASN A 957 2.68 35.51 -38.50
C ASN A 957 3.77 34.99 -39.46
N PHE A 958 3.56 33.84 -40.11
CA PHE A 958 4.47 33.24 -41.08
C PHE A 958 3.81 33.16 -42.47
N ARG A 959 3.72 34.32 -43.12
CA ARG A 959 3.10 34.47 -44.46
C ARG A 959 3.60 33.47 -45.53
N PRO A 960 4.88 33.04 -45.58
CA PRO A 960 5.31 32.03 -46.55
C PRO A 960 4.57 30.69 -46.42
N GLY A 961 4.21 30.26 -45.20
CA GLY A 961 3.48 29.01 -44.97
C GLY A 961 2.00 29.07 -45.38
N GLU A 962 1.45 30.27 -45.53
CA GLU A 962 0.09 30.51 -46.06
C GLU A 962 0.08 30.54 -47.59
N LEU A 963 1.12 31.12 -48.20
CA LEU A 963 1.19 31.34 -49.65
C LEU A 963 1.72 30.12 -50.43
N ASP A 964 2.59 29.32 -49.82
CA ASP A 964 3.23 28.17 -50.46
C ASP A 964 2.59 26.87 -49.96
N SER A 965 1.73 26.27 -50.79
CA SER A 965 1.06 25.00 -50.49
C SER A 965 2.03 23.82 -50.37
N SER A 966 3.27 23.92 -50.88
CA SER A 966 4.28 22.86 -50.74
C SER A 966 4.83 22.71 -49.31
N PHE A 967 4.48 23.60 -48.38
CA PHE A 967 4.68 23.34 -46.94
C PHE A 967 3.77 22.22 -46.42
N LEU A 968 2.69 21.87 -47.13
CA LEU A 968 1.88 20.70 -46.81
C LEU A 968 2.66 19.39 -47.04
N ASP A 969 3.60 19.34 -48.00
CA ASP A 969 4.45 18.16 -48.23
C ASP A 969 5.29 17.79 -46.99
N TRP A 970 5.66 18.78 -46.17
CA TRP A 970 6.39 18.55 -44.93
C TRP A 970 5.53 17.87 -43.88
N LYS A 971 4.21 18.12 -43.89
CA LYS A 971 3.25 17.45 -42.99
C LYS A 971 3.21 15.95 -43.25
N ASP A 972 3.19 15.54 -44.51
CA ASP A 972 3.19 14.12 -44.89
C ASP A 972 4.50 13.42 -44.52
N ARG A 973 5.59 14.18 -44.43
CA ARG A 973 6.90 13.72 -43.94
C ARG A 973 7.05 13.80 -42.41
N GLY A 974 6.02 14.23 -41.69
CA GLY A 974 5.99 14.33 -40.23
C GLY A 974 6.68 15.57 -39.64
N LEU A 975 7.06 16.55 -40.47
CA LEU A 975 7.66 17.82 -40.06
C LEU A 975 6.59 18.92 -40.06
N VAL A 976 5.94 19.12 -38.92
CA VAL A 976 4.72 19.94 -38.81
C VAL A 976 4.87 21.16 -37.93
N ALA A 977 5.62 21.08 -36.83
CA ALA A 977 5.68 22.12 -35.80
C ALA A 977 7.06 22.77 -35.72
N LEU A 978 7.09 24.07 -35.43
CA LEU A 978 8.34 24.85 -35.32
C LEU A 978 9.32 24.27 -34.27
N CYS A 979 8.81 23.61 -33.24
CA CYS A 979 9.63 22.98 -32.20
C CYS A 979 10.48 21.81 -32.71
N GLN A 980 10.14 21.19 -33.85
CA GLN A 980 10.92 20.12 -34.46
C GLN A 980 12.20 20.62 -35.15
N PHE A 981 12.23 21.91 -35.51
CA PHE A 981 13.34 22.59 -36.19
C PHE A 981 14.44 23.07 -35.23
N VAL A 982 14.22 22.99 -33.92
CA VAL A 982 15.12 23.56 -32.91
C VAL A 982 15.54 22.53 -31.86
N GLU A 983 16.75 22.70 -31.33
CA GLU A 983 17.27 21.99 -30.17
C GLU A 983 17.76 23.03 -29.15
N GLY A 984 17.04 23.17 -28.03
CA GLY A 984 17.21 24.30 -27.12
C GLY A 984 16.84 25.61 -27.82
N ASN A 985 17.80 26.54 -27.93
CA ASN A 985 17.67 27.79 -28.69
C ASN A 985 18.43 27.77 -30.05
N THR A 986 18.88 26.59 -30.48
CA THR A 986 19.67 26.42 -31.70
C THR A 986 18.80 25.82 -32.80
N PHE A 987 18.81 26.43 -33.99
CA PHE A 987 18.11 25.89 -35.15
C PHE A 987 18.93 24.73 -35.75
N LYS A 988 18.29 23.58 -35.99
CA LYS A 988 18.92 22.40 -36.57
C LYS A 988 19.44 22.69 -37.97
N THR A 989 20.50 22.00 -38.38
CA THR A 989 21.03 22.17 -39.74
C THR A 989 20.09 21.56 -40.77
N PHE A 990 20.17 22.03 -42.02
CA PHE A 990 19.38 21.46 -43.10
C PHE A 990 19.68 19.97 -43.29
N GLU A 991 20.97 19.57 -43.23
CA GLU A 991 21.36 18.15 -43.35
C GLU A 991 20.77 17.26 -42.25
N GLN A 992 20.67 17.76 -41.02
CA GLN A 992 19.99 17.03 -39.94
C GLN A 992 18.51 16.83 -40.25
N LEU A 993 17.80 17.89 -40.63
CA LEU A 993 16.37 17.80 -40.96
C LEU A 993 16.12 16.95 -42.21
N LYS A 994 17.02 17.04 -43.19
CA LYS A 994 17.02 16.23 -44.41
C LYS A 994 17.10 14.74 -44.09
N ARG A 995 18.01 14.35 -43.20
CA ARG A 995 18.14 12.96 -42.72
C ARG A 995 16.93 12.51 -41.90
N ASP A 996 16.49 13.36 -40.96
CA ASP A 996 15.47 12.98 -39.98
C ASP A 996 14.05 12.92 -40.59
N TYR A 997 13.76 13.75 -41.60
CA TYR A 997 12.43 13.89 -42.22
C TYR A 997 12.43 13.64 -43.74
N LYS A 998 13.51 13.08 -44.29
CA LYS A 998 13.66 12.76 -45.72
C LYS A 998 13.38 13.96 -46.64
N LEU A 999 13.90 15.15 -46.33
CA LEU A 999 13.73 16.34 -47.17
C LEU A 999 14.58 16.26 -48.45
N GLU A 1000 14.26 17.06 -49.47
CA GLU A 1000 14.98 17.14 -50.73
C GLU A 1000 15.69 18.49 -50.90
N ASN A 1001 16.66 18.61 -51.82
CA ASN A 1001 17.41 19.86 -51.99
C ASN A 1001 16.52 21.07 -52.36
N ARG A 1002 15.36 20.84 -53.00
CA ARG A 1002 14.35 21.87 -53.27
C ARG A 1002 13.72 22.48 -52.00
N ASP A 1003 13.78 21.79 -50.86
CA ASP A 1003 13.26 22.27 -49.58
C ASP A 1003 14.20 23.29 -48.89
N LEU A 1004 15.42 23.49 -49.41
CA LEU A 1004 16.43 24.35 -48.80
C LEU A 1004 15.94 25.81 -48.65
N PHE A 1005 15.20 26.32 -49.63
CA PHE A 1005 14.65 27.67 -49.56
C PHE A 1005 13.59 27.81 -48.46
N LYS A 1006 12.66 26.85 -48.36
CA LYS A 1006 11.66 26.78 -47.27
C LYS A 1006 12.34 26.70 -45.89
N TYR A 1007 13.41 25.92 -45.78
CA TYR A 1007 14.23 25.87 -44.58
C TYR A 1007 14.79 27.25 -44.19
N PHE A 1008 15.33 28.02 -45.15
CA PHE A 1008 15.84 29.36 -44.85
C PHE A 1008 14.73 30.34 -44.43
N GLN A 1009 13.53 30.25 -45.01
CA GLN A 1009 12.39 31.06 -44.62
C GLN A 1009 11.99 30.81 -43.16
N VAL A 1010 11.86 29.53 -42.76
CA VAL A 1010 11.53 29.15 -41.38
C VAL A 1010 12.65 29.52 -40.42
N ARG A 1011 13.92 29.32 -40.81
CA ARG A 1011 15.09 29.71 -40.02
C ARG A 1011 15.15 31.21 -39.78
N HIS A 1012 14.89 32.01 -40.81
CA HIS A 1012 14.84 33.47 -40.72
C HIS A 1012 13.71 33.91 -39.79
N PHE A 1013 12.51 33.35 -39.94
CA PHE A 1013 11.37 33.63 -39.07
C PHE A 1013 11.68 33.31 -37.60
N TYR A 1014 12.25 32.14 -37.32
CA TYR A 1014 12.64 31.76 -35.96
C TYR A 1014 13.65 32.76 -35.36
N ASN A 1015 14.73 33.06 -36.09
CA ASN A 1015 15.79 33.95 -35.61
C ASN A 1015 15.29 35.38 -35.34
N THR A 1016 14.35 35.88 -36.14
CA THR A 1016 13.87 37.27 -36.07
C THR A 1016 12.70 37.46 -35.10
N LYS A 1017 11.78 36.49 -35.03
CA LYS A 1017 10.51 36.64 -34.30
C LYS A 1017 10.40 35.81 -33.02
N MET A 1018 11.19 34.74 -32.86
CA MET A 1018 10.97 33.76 -31.77
C MET A 1018 12.18 33.55 -30.87
N LYS A 1019 13.39 33.49 -31.43
CA LYS A 1019 14.64 33.11 -30.74
C LYS A 1019 14.87 33.88 -29.43
N LYS A 1020 14.51 35.17 -29.39
CA LYS A 1020 14.65 36.02 -28.19
C LYS A 1020 13.84 35.54 -26.99
N GLY A 1021 12.69 34.88 -27.22
CA GLY A 1021 11.81 34.37 -26.17
C GLY A 1021 12.13 32.95 -25.70
N VAL A 1022 13.07 32.26 -26.34
CA VAL A 1022 13.41 30.86 -26.04
C VAL A 1022 14.68 30.79 -25.19
N PRO A 1023 14.64 30.18 -23.99
CA PRO A 1023 15.83 30.00 -23.15
C PRO A 1023 16.91 29.16 -23.86
N PRO A 1024 18.21 29.43 -23.62
CA PRO A 1024 19.31 28.64 -24.22
C PRO A 1024 19.19 27.14 -23.99
N GLU A 1025 18.89 26.72 -22.75
CA GLU A 1025 18.65 25.31 -22.38
C GLU A 1025 17.28 24.76 -22.81
N GLY A 1026 16.43 25.59 -23.42
CA GLY A 1026 15.05 25.28 -23.79
C GLY A 1026 14.08 25.23 -22.60
N ASN A 1027 12.79 25.07 -22.88
CA ASN A 1027 11.75 24.94 -21.87
C ASN A 1027 11.37 23.48 -21.66
N THR A 1028 11.44 22.99 -20.41
CA THR A 1028 11.18 21.57 -20.09
C THR A 1028 9.78 21.10 -20.46
N ILE A 1029 8.77 21.97 -20.40
CA ILE A 1029 7.40 21.64 -20.81
C ILE A 1029 7.34 21.53 -22.33
N VAL A 1030 7.85 22.52 -23.05
CA VAL A 1030 7.88 22.52 -24.53
C VAL A 1030 8.63 21.30 -25.06
N GLN A 1031 9.78 20.96 -24.47
CA GLN A 1031 10.54 19.75 -24.82
C GLN A 1031 9.72 18.46 -24.70
N ILE A 1032 8.78 18.36 -23.74
CA ILE A 1032 7.91 17.18 -23.61
C ILE A 1032 6.96 17.09 -24.81
N PHE A 1033 6.42 18.21 -25.28
CA PHE A 1033 5.60 18.26 -26.50
C PHE A 1033 6.44 18.00 -27.76
N THR A 1034 7.64 18.59 -27.86
CA THR A 1034 8.56 18.34 -28.98
C THR A 1034 8.92 16.87 -29.11
N ASN A 1035 9.25 16.22 -28.00
CA ASN A 1035 9.56 14.79 -27.98
C ASN A 1035 8.35 13.94 -28.39
N ALA A 1036 7.13 14.39 -28.10
CA ALA A 1036 5.93 13.64 -28.46
C ALA A 1036 5.76 13.49 -29.97
N TYR A 1037 6.20 14.46 -30.78
CA TYR A 1037 6.18 14.35 -32.25
C TYR A 1037 7.07 13.22 -32.79
N THR A 1038 8.03 12.70 -32.00
CA THR A 1038 8.81 11.52 -32.39
C THR A 1038 8.29 10.27 -31.69
N ASN A 1039 8.20 10.29 -30.36
CA ASN A 1039 7.69 9.18 -29.57
C ASN A 1039 6.98 9.67 -28.29
N LEU A 1040 5.93 8.97 -27.86
CA LEU A 1040 5.17 9.42 -26.68
C LEU A 1040 6.03 9.28 -25.41
N PRO A 1041 6.24 10.37 -24.62
CA PRO A 1041 7.14 10.32 -23.49
C PRO A 1041 6.61 9.38 -22.39
N THR A 1042 7.40 8.39 -21.98
CA THR A 1042 7.05 7.58 -20.80
C THR A 1042 6.91 8.44 -19.54
N LYS A 1043 5.96 8.08 -18.66
CA LYS A 1043 5.65 8.81 -17.41
C LYS A 1043 5.30 10.29 -17.65
N THR A 1044 4.56 10.59 -18.73
CA THR A 1044 4.21 11.94 -19.19
C THR A 1044 3.73 12.86 -18.07
N VAL A 1045 2.71 12.44 -17.29
CA VAL A 1045 2.16 13.24 -16.18
C VAL A 1045 3.21 13.57 -15.12
N SER A 1046 4.11 12.64 -14.80
CA SER A 1046 5.17 12.89 -13.82
C SER A 1046 6.22 13.87 -14.36
N LYS A 1047 6.58 13.78 -15.64
CA LYS A 1047 7.50 14.72 -16.29
C LYS A 1047 6.88 16.12 -16.36
N LEU A 1048 5.61 16.22 -16.77
CA LEU A 1048 4.85 17.46 -16.81
C LEU A 1048 4.73 18.11 -15.43
N TYR A 1049 4.37 17.35 -14.39
CA TYR A 1049 4.31 17.86 -13.01
C TYR A 1049 5.66 18.43 -12.56
N LYS A 1050 6.76 17.73 -12.84
CA LYS A 1050 8.11 18.23 -12.53
C LYS A 1050 8.45 19.50 -13.33
N GLY A 1051 8.04 19.58 -14.59
CA GLY A 1051 8.17 20.79 -15.41
C GLY A 1051 7.42 21.97 -14.77
N LEU A 1052 6.15 21.79 -14.42
CA LEU A 1052 5.34 22.82 -13.74
C LEU A 1052 5.95 23.27 -12.40
N GLN A 1053 6.51 22.33 -11.63
CA GLN A 1053 7.19 22.63 -10.37
C GLN A 1053 8.46 23.48 -10.55
N LYS A 1054 9.22 23.27 -11.64
CA LYS A 1054 10.41 24.09 -11.94
C LYS A 1054 10.06 25.54 -12.28
N HIS A 1055 8.90 25.77 -12.92
CA HIS A 1055 8.41 27.11 -13.25
C HIS A 1055 7.64 27.78 -12.10
N ASN A 1056 7.55 27.13 -10.94
CA ASN A 1056 6.86 27.70 -9.79
C ASN A 1056 7.80 28.63 -9.00
N GLU A 1057 7.36 29.85 -8.71
CA GLU A 1057 8.17 30.86 -8.00
C GLU A 1057 8.40 30.53 -6.49
N ASN A 1058 7.78 29.47 -5.96
CA ASN A 1058 7.93 29.09 -4.55
C ASN A 1058 9.27 28.40 -4.27
N ASN A 1059 10.15 29.05 -3.50
CA ASN A 1059 11.42 28.49 -3.03
C ASN A 1059 11.61 28.65 -1.51
N THR A 1060 12.74 28.13 -0.99
CA THR A 1060 13.13 28.23 0.43
C THR A 1060 14.27 29.22 0.67
N LEU A 1061 14.63 30.05 -0.32
CA LEU A 1061 15.74 31.01 -0.24
C LEU A 1061 15.51 32.08 0.83
N ASN A 1062 14.25 32.45 1.11
CA ASN A 1062 13.92 33.34 2.22
C ASN A 1062 14.26 32.77 3.60
N ILE A 1063 14.39 31.44 3.75
CA ILE A 1063 14.83 30.78 4.98
C ILE A 1063 16.36 30.77 5.02
N LYS A 1064 17.01 30.51 3.88
CA LYS A 1064 18.46 30.66 3.70
C LYS A 1064 18.93 32.04 4.18
N SER A 1065 18.36 33.12 3.66
CA SER A 1065 18.75 34.50 4.02
C SER A 1065 18.56 34.82 5.50
N LYS A 1066 17.58 34.18 6.17
CA LYS A 1066 17.40 34.32 7.62
C LYS A 1066 18.50 33.59 8.40
N TRP A 1067 19.00 32.46 7.91
CA TRP A 1067 20.14 31.77 8.53
C TRP A 1067 21.43 32.55 8.32
N GLU A 1068 21.68 33.07 7.12
CA GLU A 1068 22.85 33.93 6.82
C GLU A 1068 22.92 35.11 7.81
N LYS A 1069 21.80 35.83 7.95
CA LYS A 1069 21.71 36.98 8.87
C LYS A 1069 21.92 36.61 10.34
N GLU A 1070 21.38 35.48 10.79
CA GLU A 1070 21.46 35.11 12.22
C GLU A 1070 22.78 34.46 12.61
N LEU A 1071 23.41 33.71 11.71
CA LEU A 1071 24.69 33.05 11.96
C LEU A 1071 25.91 33.92 11.59
N GLY A 1072 25.71 35.01 10.83
CA GLY A 1072 26.81 35.84 10.34
C GLY A 1072 27.69 35.12 9.31
N VAL A 1073 27.09 34.27 8.47
CA VAL A 1073 27.79 33.47 7.46
C VAL A 1073 27.19 33.68 6.06
N ARG A 1074 28.00 33.49 5.02
CA ARG A 1074 27.55 33.47 3.62
C ARG A 1074 27.19 32.04 3.22
N ILE A 1075 26.03 31.86 2.59
CA ILE A 1075 25.55 30.57 2.07
C ILE A 1075 25.12 30.77 0.61
N THR A 1076 25.85 30.19 -0.32
CA THR A 1076 25.47 30.17 -1.73
C THR A 1076 24.19 29.34 -1.93
N GLU A 1077 23.50 29.55 -3.06
CA GLU A 1077 22.31 28.75 -3.38
C GLU A 1077 22.63 27.25 -3.52
N GLY A 1078 23.76 26.91 -4.15
CA GLY A 1078 24.22 25.53 -4.27
C GLY A 1078 24.48 24.86 -2.92
N GLU A 1079 25.15 25.57 -1.99
CA GLU A 1079 25.35 25.08 -0.62
C GLU A 1079 24.02 24.86 0.13
N TRP A 1080 23.06 25.79 -0.01
CA TRP A 1080 21.75 25.65 0.61
C TRP A 1080 20.98 24.42 0.11
N LEU A 1081 20.99 24.17 -1.19
CA LEU A 1081 20.38 22.98 -1.78
C LEU A 1081 21.09 21.71 -1.31
N SER A 1082 22.42 21.71 -1.23
CA SER A 1082 23.20 20.60 -0.66
C SER A 1082 22.80 20.31 0.80
N MET A 1083 22.71 21.34 1.65
CA MET A 1083 22.24 21.22 3.03
C MET A 1083 20.82 20.61 3.11
N CYS A 1084 19.91 21.03 2.22
CA CYS A 1084 18.56 20.47 2.14
C CYS A 1084 18.58 18.98 1.79
N VAL A 1085 19.39 18.58 0.80
CA VAL A 1085 19.60 17.17 0.42
C VAL A 1085 20.18 16.35 1.57
N THR A 1086 21.15 16.89 2.31
CA THR A 1086 21.75 16.24 3.47
C THR A 1086 20.69 15.84 4.51
N GLN A 1087 19.76 16.73 4.84
CA GLN A 1087 18.70 16.41 5.81
C GLN A 1087 17.78 15.27 5.36
N GLN A 1088 17.66 15.04 4.05
CA GLN A 1088 16.80 13.99 3.46
C GLN A 1088 17.52 12.66 3.25
N THR A 1089 18.86 12.65 3.29
CA THR A 1089 19.71 11.49 3.00
C THR A 1089 20.48 10.98 4.23
N SER A 1090 20.36 11.66 5.36
CA SER A 1090 21.11 11.42 6.59
C SER A 1090 20.93 10.06 7.25
N THR A 1091 19.77 9.42 7.08
CA THR A 1091 19.43 8.14 7.74
C THR A 1091 18.35 7.45 6.93
N SER A 1092 18.12 6.17 7.15
CA SER A 1092 16.96 5.48 6.55
C SER A 1092 15.63 5.89 7.20
N SER A 1093 15.65 6.41 8.43
CA SER A 1093 14.47 6.76 9.23
C SER A 1093 13.79 8.09 8.83
N LYS A 1094 12.51 8.05 8.44
CA LYS A 1094 11.76 9.27 8.09
C LYS A 1094 11.59 10.23 9.26
N ARG A 1095 11.46 9.74 10.50
CA ARG A 1095 11.36 10.57 11.71
C ARG A 1095 12.60 11.44 11.90
N TRP A 1096 13.78 10.87 11.67
CA TRP A 1096 15.04 11.60 11.83
C TRP A 1096 15.29 12.55 10.66
N LYS A 1097 14.87 12.20 9.43
CA LYS A 1097 14.81 13.13 8.30
C LYS A 1097 13.87 14.31 8.57
N GLU A 1098 12.67 14.05 9.10
CA GLU A 1098 11.71 15.09 9.50
C GLU A 1098 12.33 16.01 10.56
N PHE A 1099 13.03 15.44 11.54
CA PHE A 1099 13.70 16.23 12.57
C PHE A 1099 14.81 17.11 11.96
N GLY A 1100 15.66 16.55 11.10
CA GLY A 1100 16.68 17.33 10.36
C GLY A 1100 16.06 18.47 9.54
N TRP A 1101 14.98 18.17 8.81
CA TRP A 1101 14.21 19.17 8.08
C TRP A 1101 13.63 20.26 8.99
N LYS A 1102 13.07 19.90 10.16
CA LYS A 1102 12.54 20.86 11.14
C LYS A 1102 13.61 21.81 11.66
N CYS A 1103 14.86 21.34 11.81
CA CYS A 1103 15.98 22.18 12.20
C CYS A 1103 16.26 23.25 11.13
N ILE A 1104 16.45 22.86 9.87
CA ILE A 1104 16.79 23.80 8.79
C ILE A 1104 15.63 24.75 8.42
N ILE A 1105 14.37 24.30 8.50
CA ILE A 1105 13.20 25.11 8.12
C ILE A 1105 12.74 26.09 9.22
N ARG A 1106 13.48 26.18 10.33
CA ARG A 1106 13.17 27.06 11.49
C ARG A 1106 11.79 26.77 12.10
N TYR A 1107 11.50 25.48 12.31
CA TYR A 1107 10.20 25.00 12.81
C TYR A 1107 9.97 25.25 14.30
N PHE A 1108 11.05 25.31 15.09
CA PHE A 1108 10.97 25.36 16.55
C PHE A 1108 10.57 26.75 17.04
N ILE A 1109 9.73 26.81 18.07
CA ILE A 1109 9.39 28.07 18.71
C ILE A 1109 10.59 28.48 19.57
N THR A 1110 11.09 29.71 19.41
CA THR A 1110 12.18 30.31 20.21
C THR A 1110 11.62 31.37 21.16
N PRO A 1111 12.38 31.85 22.17
CA PRO A 1111 11.94 32.94 23.04
C PRO A 1111 11.55 34.20 22.26
N GLN A 1112 12.27 34.56 21.19
CA GLN A 1112 11.90 35.68 20.31
C GLN A 1112 10.52 35.49 19.66
N ILE A 1113 10.22 34.27 19.18
CA ILE A 1113 8.89 33.96 18.61
C ILE A 1113 7.82 33.98 19.69
N MET A 1114 8.10 33.41 20.87
CA MET A 1114 7.17 33.47 22.01
C MET A 1114 6.89 34.90 22.45
N SER A 1115 7.91 35.76 22.48
CA SER A 1115 7.78 37.17 22.84
C SER A 1115 6.79 37.88 21.91
N ARG A 1116 6.93 37.66 20.60
CA ARG A 1116 5.97 38.19 19.61
C ARG A 1116 4.56 37.61 19.76
N GLN A 1117 4.44 36.33 20.08
CA GLN A 1117 3.13 35.67 20.24
C GLN A 1117 2.41 36.08 21.52
N ARG A 1118 3.15 36.33 22.61
CA ARG A 1118 2.61 36.67 23.93
C ARG A 1118 2.67 38.17 24.26
N ARG A 1119 3.29 38.97 23.39
CA ARG A 1119 3.57 40.41 23.60
C ARG A 1119 4.29 40.69 24.94
N LYS A 1120 5.18 39.78 25.36
CA LYS A 1120 5.95 39.89 26.60
C LYS A 1120 7.38 39.45 26.33
N GLU A 1121 8.37 40.23 26.74
CA GLU A 1121 9.77 39.88 26.55
C GLU A 1121 10.11 38.52 27.16
N GLN A 1122 10.92 37.75 26.44
CA GLN A 1122 11.38 36.44 26.86
C GLN A 1122 12.90 36.41 26.74
N GLN A 1123 13.55 36.10 27.85
CA GLN A 1123 14.99 35.89 27.89
C GLN A 1123 15.34 34.45 27.44
N CYS A 1124 16.63 34.17 27.26
CA CYS A 1124 17.11 32.83 27.00
C CYS A 1124 16.68 31.86 28.10
N TRP A 1125 16.13 30.70 27.73
CA TRP A 1125 15.74 29.66 28.70
C TRP A 1125 16.92 29.17 29.56
N ARG A 1126 18.15 29.33 29.05
CA ARG A 1126 19.40 28.98 29.75
C ARG A 1126 19.97 30.11 30.61
N GLN A 1127 19.22 31.20 30.77
CA GLN A 1127 19.56 32.34 31.63
C GLN A 1127 20.96 32.92 31.33
N CYS A 1128 21.36 32.96 30.06
CA CYS A 1128 22.65 33.55 29.64
C CYS A 1128 22.62 35.09 29.54
N GLY A 1129 21.54 35.76 29.96
CA GLY A 1129 21.38 37.21 29.88
C GLY A 1129 21.02 37.79 28.51
N HIS A 1130 21.07 37.00 27.43
CA HIS A 1130 20.79 37.51 26.07
C HIS A 1130 19.29 37.79 25.85
N GLN A 1131 19.00 38.96 25.26
CA GLN A 1131 17.67 39.38 24.81
C GLN A 1131 17.48 39.08 23.31
N ASN A 1132 16.24 39.01 22.80
CA ASN A 1132 15.95 38.68 21.38
C ASN A 1132 16.48 37.32 20.88
N VAL A 1133 16.34 36.29 21.71
CA VAL A 1133 16.87 34.94 21.46
C VAL A 1133 16.23 34.26 20.25
N ASN A 1134 16.97 34.26 19.14
CA ASN A 1134 16.61 33.70 17.85
C ASN A 1134 17.01 32.21 17.71
N HIS A 1135 16.90 31.62 16.51
CA HIS A 1135 17.23 30.21 16.31
C HIS A 1135 18.73 29.92 16.44
N SER A 1136 19.59 30.76 15.86
CA SER A 1136 21.05 30.62 15.95
C SER A 1136 21.53 30.62 17.39
N HIS A 1137 20.97 31.48 18.25
CA HIS A 1137 21.35 31.56 19.65
C HIS A 1137 21.02 30.29 20.42
N VAL A 1138 19.79 29.77 20.29
CA VAL A 1138 19.38 28.57 21.05
C VAL A 1138 20.17 27.33 20.64
N PHE A 1139 20.51 27.21 19.35
CA PHE A 1139 21.21 26.04 18.82
C PHE A 1139 22.74 26.13 18.88
N TRP A 1140 23.34 27.31 18.67
CA TRP A 1140 24.77 27.45 18.43
C TRP A 1140 25.44 28.53 19.27
N SER A 1141 25.04 29.80 19.13
CA SER A 1141 25.81 30.94 19.65
C SER A 1141 25.59 31.28 21.14
N CYS A 1142 24.75 30.52 21.86
CA CYS A 1142 24.63 30.70 23.31
C CYS A 1142 25.94 30.34 24.02
N PRO A 1143 26.51 31.20 24.89
CA PRO A 1143 27.75 30.91 25.62
C PRO A 1143 27.68 29.62 26.44
N LYS A 1144 26.52 29.33 27.03
CA LYS A 1144 26.27 28.10 27.80
C LYS A 1144 26.25 26.83 26.94
N MET A 1145 26.20 26.93 25.61
CA MET A 1145 26.26 25.82 24.66
C MET A 1145 27.67 25.53 24.13
N ALA A 1146 28.64 26.42 24.36
CA ALA A 1146 29.99 26.30 23.80
C ALA A 1146 30.67 24.98 24.19
N LEU A 1147 30.72 24.68 25.50
CA LEU A 1147 31.31 23.44 26.04
C LEU A 1147 30.69 22.17 25.46
N TYR A 1148 29.37 22.18 25.23
CA TYR A 1148 28.69 21.03 24.62
C TYR A 1148 29.16 20.82 23.18
N TRP A 1149 29.23 21.88 22.37
CA TRP A 1149 29.68 21.76 20.99
C TRP A 1149 31.16 21.42 20.88
N ASP A 1150 32.01 21.92 21.79
CA ASP A 1150 33.42 21.54 21.87
C ASP A 1150 33.58 20.05 22.13
N GLY A 1151 32.88 19.52 23.14
CA GLY A 1151 32.88 18.09 23.44
C GLY A 1151 32.37 17.23 22.27
N ILE A 1152 31.33 17.68 21.57
CA ILE A 1152 30.78 16.98 20.39
C ILE A 1152 31.80 16.97 19.23
N CYS A 1153 32.42 18.11 18.92
CA CYS A 1153 33.38 18.20 17.81
C CYS A 1153 34.61 17.32 18.08
N GLN A 1154 35.14 17.36 19.30
CA GLN A 1154 36.26 16.52 19.71
C GLN A 1154 35.90 15.03 19.64
N THR A 1155 34.75 14.64 20.18
CA THR A 1155 34.30 13.24 20.18
C THR A 1155 34.07 12.70 18.78
N ILE A 1156 33.42 13.48 17.90
CA ILE A 1156 33.22 13.08 16.51
C ILE A 1156 34.56 12.98 15.77
N GLY A 1157 35.51 13.88 16.05
CA GLY A 1157 36.87 13.78 15.50
C GLY A 1157 37.59 12.49 15.90
N ILE A 1158 37.45 12.07 17.17
CA ILE A 1158 37.97 10.79 17.67
C ILE A 1158 37.32 9.60 16.94
N ILE A 1159 35.99 9.63 16.76
CA ILE A 1159 35.26 8.53 16.09
C ILE A 1159 35.70 8.39 14.63
N LEU A 1160 35.85 9.51 13.91
CA LEU A 1160 36.16 9.49 12.48
C LEU A 1160 37.66 9.34 12.20
N GLY A 1161 38.51 9.71 13.16
CA GLY A 1161 39.98 9.63 13.07
C GLY A 1161 40.65 10.90 12.55
N TYR A 1162 39.91 12.02 12.39
CA TYR A 1162 40.43 13.31 11.93
C TYR A 1162 39.57 14.47 12.45
N ALA A 1163 40.17 15.66 12.56
CA ALA A 1163 39.48 16.85 13.07
C ALA A 1163 38.50 17.43 12.05
N ILE A 1164 37.30 17.81 12.50
CA ILE A 1164 36.29 18.52 11.69
C ILE A 1164 36.21 19.97 12.15
N PRO A 1165 36.23 20.96 11.23
CA PRO A 1165 36.09 22.37 11.58
C PRO A 1165 34.80 22.65 12.38
N LYS A 1166 34.93 23.38 13.49
CA LYS A 1166 33.78 23.83 14.32
C LYS A 1166 33.01 24.95 13.60
N ASP A 1167 32.26 24.58 12.56
CA ASP A 1167 31.49 25.49 11.72
C ASP A 1167 29.97 25.20 11.84
N PRO A 1168 29.11 26.21 12.12
CA PRO A 1168 27.66 26.02 12.16
C PRO A 1168 27.08 25.57 10.80
N ARG A 1169 27.69 25.93 9.66
CA ARG A 1169 27.28 25.44 8.34
C ARG A 1169 27.39 23.92 8.28
N ILE A 1170 28.45 23.35 8.86
CA ILE A 1170 28.72 21.91 8.89
C ILE A 1170 27.82 21.22 9.93
N PHE A 1171 27.94 21.57 11.21
CA PHE A 1171 27.28 20.81 12.29
C PHE A 1171 25.78 21.11 12.44
N LEU A 1172 25.35 22.36 12.29
CA LEU A 1172 23.95 22.77 12.46
C LEU A 1172 23.17 22.58 11.15
N LEU A 1173 23.65 23.16 10.05
CA LEU A 1173 22.93 23.15 8.77
C LEU A 1173 23.18 21.90 7.91
N GLY A 1174 24.28 21.17 8.16
CA GLY A 1174 24.59 19.91 7.47
C GLY A 1174 25.25 20.09 6.11
N LEU A 1175 26.12 21.10 5.98
CA LEU A 1175 26.99 21.27 4.81
C LEU A 1175 28.07 20.17 4.81
N ILE A 1176 28.19 19.47 3.70
CA ILE A 1176 29.20 18.43 3.49
C ILE A 1176 30.01 18.83 2.27
N CYS A 1177 31.27 19.17 2.50
CA CYS A 1177 32.23 19.55 1.47
C CYS A 1177 33.21 18.39 1.26
N GLY A 1178 33.47 18.01 0.00
CA GLY A 1178 34.34 16.87 -0.33
C GLY A 1178 35.78 16.99 0.17
N GLU A 1179 36.26 18.21 0.41
CA GLU A 1179 37.59 18.49 0.97
C GLU A 1179 37.70 18.18 2.47
N VAL A 1180 36.56 18.15 3.19
CA VAL A 1180 36.52 17.99 4.66
C VAL A 1180 36.20 16.56 5.08
N PHE A 1181 35.52 15.79 4.23
CA PHE A 1181 35.00 14.46 4.58
C PHE A 1181 35.53 13.37 3.66
N GLN A 1182 35.99 12.27 4.25
CA GLN A 1182 36.15 11.03 3.50
C GLN A 1182 34.77 10.51 3.09
N LYS A 1183 34.64 10.08 1.83
CA LYS A 1183 33.36 9.64 1.24
C LYS A 1183 32.69 8.50 2.02
N GLU A 1184 33.47 7.66 2.70
CA GLU A 1184 32.96 6.54 3.50
C GLU A 1184 32.32 6.99 4.82
N ASP A 1185 32.74 8.14 5.35
CA ASP A 1185 32.35 8.67 6.67
C ASP A 1185 31.14 9.61 6.62
N GLU A 1186 30.82 10.16 5.45
CA GLU A 1186 29.72 11.12 5.30
C GLU A 1186 28.41 10.61 5.91
N TYR A 1187 28.11 9.31 5.74
CA TYR A 1187 26.87 8.73 6.24
C TYR A 1187 26.82 8.74 7.78
N LEU A 1188 27.91 8.31 8.43
CA LEU A 1188 27.99 8.28 9.88
C LEU A 1188 27.96 9.70 10.45
N PHE A 1189 28.72 10.63 9.84
CA PHE A 1189 28.71 12.04 10.25
C PHE A 1189 27.31 12.67 10.20
N LYS A 1190 26.54 12.44 9.13
CA LYS A 1190 25.15 12.91 9.01
C LYS A 1190 24.30 12.49 10.20
N ILE A 1191 24.46 11.26 10.67
CA ILE A 1191 23.74 10.70 11.82
C ILE A 1191 24.19 11.37 13.12
N LEU A 1192 25.50 11.44 13.36
CA LEU A 1192 26.09 12.02 14.56
C LEU A 1192 25.68 13.50 14.71
N SER A 1193 25.72 14.29 13.64
CA SER A 1193 25.25 15.68 13.59
C SER A 1193 23.76 15.82 13.93
N ILE A 1194 22.91 14.94 13.40
CA ILE A 1194 21.47 14.95 13.73
C ILE A 1194 21.23 14.63 15.20
N ALA A 1195 21.95 13.66 15.76
CA ALA A 1195 21.89 13.32 17.17
C ALA A 1195 22.28 14.54 18.04
N SER A 1196 23.32 15.29 17.65
CA SER A 1196 23.78 16.49 18.38
C SER A 1196 22.67 17.54 18.47
N LYS A 1197 21.97 17.80 17.36
CA LYS A 1197 20.81 18.71 17.35
C LYS A 1197 19.65 18.18 18.19
N LYS A 1198 19.44 16.87 18.21
CA LYS A 1198 18.33 16.26 18.95
C LYS A 1198 18.51 16.38 20.45
N ALA A 1199 19.71 16.14 20.97
CA ALA A 1199 20.00 16.29 22.39
C ALA A 1199 19.67 17.72 22.88
N ILE A 1200 19.99 18.75 22.08
CA ILE A 1200 19.60 20.14 22.36
C ILE A 1200 18.08 20.28 22.48
N THR A 1201 17.32 19.70 21.54
CA THR A 1201 15.85 19.79 21.56
C THR A 1201 15.17 18.94 22.65
N ARG A 1202 15.85 17.91 23.21
CA ARG A 1202 15.37 17.20 24.41
C ARG A 1202 15.45 18.08 25.66
N SER A 1203 16.39 19.02 25.67
CA SER A 1203 16.58 20.02 26.72
C SER A 1203 16.12 21.42 26.27
N TRP A 1204 15.18 21.52 25.32
CA TRP A 1204 14.84 22.79 24.66
C TRP A 1204 14.43 23.89 25.64
N LEU A 1205 13.54 23.59 26.60
CA LEU A 1205 13.05 24.55 27.60
C LEU A 1205 13.81 24.49 28.94
N LYS A 1206 14.90 23.72 29.02
CA LYS A 1206 15.66 23.54 30.27
C LYS A 1206 16.70 24.65 30.44
N LYS A 1207 17.01 24.96 31.71
CA LYS A 1207 18.05 25.94 32.08
C LYS A 1207 19.47 25.45 31.77
N LEU A 1208 19.73 24.15 31.94
CA LEU A 1208 21.04 23.55 31.69
C LEU A 1208 21.19 23.08 30.23
N PRO A 1209 22.38 23.21 29.62
CA PRO A 1209 22.69 22.61 28.32
C PRO A 1209 22.69 21.08 28.41
N PRO A 1210 22.53 20.36 27.29
CA PRO A 1210 22.72 18.90 27.26
C PRO A 1210 24.18 18.52 27.56
N GLN A 1211 24.38 17.39 28.23
CA GLN A 1211 25.67 16.71 28.39
C GLN A 1211 25.93 15.71 27.25
N LEU A 1212 27.18 15.24 27.13
CA LEU A 1212 27.61 14.26 26.13
C LEU A 1212 26.86 12.92 26.22
N ASP A 1213 26.54 12.45 27.44
CA ASP A 1213 25.81 11.19 27.62
C ASP A 1213 24.42 11.23 26.98
N HIS A 1214 23.71 12.36 27.10
CA HIS A 1214 22.42 12.54 26.42
C HIS A 1214 22.54 12.48 24.90
N TRP A 1215 23.68 12.87 24.32
CA TRP A 1215 23.94 12.72 22.89
C TRP A 1215 24.20 11.25 22.53
N ARG A 1216 25.03 10.54 23.31
CA ARG A 1216 25.30 9.10 23.11
C ARG A 1216 24.02 8.26 23.16
N GLU A 1217 23.12 8.55 24.11
CA GLU A 1217 21.78 7.93 24.17
C GLU A 1217 20.99 8.10 22.88
N VAL A 1218 21.03 9.29 22.27
CA VAL A 1218 20.33 9.54 21.00
C VAL A 1218 20.99 8.78 19.85
N VAL A 1219 22.32 8.71 19.81
CA VAL A 1219 23.03 7.93 18.78
C VAL A 1219 22.64 6.46 18.88
N GLU A 1220 22.58 5.88 20.09
CA GLU A 1220 22.17 4.49 20.30
C GLU A 1220 20.71 4.21 19.92
N GLU A 1221 19.81 5.18 20.12
CA GLU A 1221 18.43 5.09 19.62
C GLU A 1221 18.37 5.04 18.08
N ILE A 1222 19.22 5.80 17.38
CA ILE A 1222 19.29 5.78 15.92
C ILE A 1222 19.92 4.46 15.44
N HIS A 1223 21.04 4.07 16.06
CA HIS A 1223 21.79 2.86 15.78
C HIS A 1223 20.92 1.59 15.82
N SER A 1224 20.18 1.39 16.92
CA SER A 1224 19.33 0.22 17.13
C SER A 1224 18.26 0.08 16.03
N MET A 1225 17.71 1.22 15.58
CA MET A 1225 16.71 1.26 14.52
C MET A 1225 17.33 0.95 13.15
N GLU A 1226 18.50 1.51 12.85
CA GLU A 1226 19.17 1.30 11.57
C GLU A 1226 19.58 -0.16 11.41
N LYS A 1227 20.18 -0.77 12.44
CA LYS A 1227 20.54 -2.19 12.48
C LYS A 1227 19.38 -3.08 12.00
N LEU A 1228 18.20 -2.90 12.62
CA LEU A 1228 17.01 -3.67 12.25
C LEU A 1228 16.57 -3.44 10.80
N MET A 1229 16.58 -2.20 10.32
CA MET A 1229 16.18 -1.86 8.94
C MET A 1229 17.10 -2.50 7.90
N TYR A 1230 18.43 -2.44 8.09
CA TYR A 1230 19.36 -3.08 7.17
C TYR A 1230 19.21 -4.60 7.17
N LEU A 1231 19.01 -5.20 8.34
CA LEU A 1231 18.80 -6.64 8.46
C LEU A 1231 17.52 -7.05 7.73
N LEU A 1232 16.38 -6.39 7.94
CA LEU A 1232 15.11 -6.66 7.24
C LEU A 1232 15.23 -6.63 5.71
N HIS A 1233 16.16 -5.84 5.18
CA HIS A 1233 16.41 -5.71 3.74
C HIS A 1233 17.54 -6.59 3.21
N ILE A 1234 18.10 -7.51 4.00
CA ILE A 1234 19.23 -8.38 3.63
C ILE A 1234 20.47 -7.55 3.25
N LYS A 1235 20.71 -6.49 4.01
CA LYS A 1235 21.82 -5.53 3.80
C LYS A 1235 22.72 -5.42 5.04
N GLY A 1236 22.87 -6.51 5.79
CA GLY A 1236 23.67 -6.56 7.02
C GLY A 1236 25.12 -6.08 6.83
N HIS A 1237 25.75 -6.44 5.69
CA HIS A 1237 27.12 -5.99 5.38
C HIS A 1237 27.23 -4.45 5.24
N PHE A 1238 26.24 -3.79 4.60
CA PHE A 1238 26.22 -2.33 4.50
C PHE A 1238 26.07 -1.66 5.86
N TYR A 1239 25.32 -2.27 6.78
CA TYR A 1239 25.22 -1.79 8.15
C TYR A 1239 26.57 -1.87 8.86
N ASN A 1240 27.24 -3.02 8.80
CA ASN A 1240 28.56 -3.21 9.43
C ASN A 1240 29.57 -2.19 8.88
N LYS A 1241 29.60 -1.95 7.56
CA LYS A 1241 30.48 -0.94 6.95
C LYS A 1241 30.17 0.48 7.44
N ARG A 1242 28.89 0.86 7.54
CA ARG A 1242 28.46 2.24 7.89
C ARG A 1242 28.59 2.58 9.37
N TRP A 1243 28.54 1.58 10.25
CA TRP A 1243 28.55 1.76 11.71
C TRP A 1243 29.85 1.28 12.37
N SER A 1244 30.82 0.75 11.62
CA SER A 1244 32.08 0.18 12.14
C SER A 1244 32.83 1.13 13.08
N LYS A 1245 33.02 2.39 12.68
CA LYS A 1245 33.73 3.40 13.50
C LYS A 1245 33.01 3.73 14.81
N TRP A 1246 31.67 3.81 14.79
CA TRP A 1246 30.87 3.98 16.01
C TRP A 1246 30.97 2.76 16.94
N LEU A 1247 30.90 1.56 16.38
CA LEU A 1247 31.01 0.32 17.14
C LEU A 1247 32.39 0.17 17.79
N ALA A 1248 33.46 0.54 17.08
CA ALA A 1248 34.83 0.54 17.60
C ALA A 1248 35.03 1.57 18.72
N TYR A 1249 34.45 2.77 18.58
CA TYR A 1249 34.45 3.79 19.64
C TYR A 1249 33.69 3.29 20.88
N ARG A 1250 32.49 2.74 20.68
CA ARG A 1250 31.67 2.18 21.76
C ARG A 1250 32.38 1.07 22.53
N SER A 1251 33.12 0.19 21.86
CA SER A 1251 33.85 -0.90 22.51
C SER A 1251 35.12 -0.48 23.25
N LYS A 1252 35.59 0.76 23.06
CA LYS A 1252 36.74 1.32 23.78
C LYS A 1252 36.33 2.13 25.01
N GLU A 1253 35.08 2.61 25.05
CA GLU A 1253 34.51 3.35 26.19
C GLU A 1253 33.62 2.51 27.11
N ALA A 1254 33.16 1.35 26.62
CA ALA A 1254 32.60 0.28 27.44
C ALA A 1254 33.74 -0.65 27.82
#